data_AF-A0A8H5XAV6-F1
#
_entry.id   AF-A0A8H5XAV6-F1
#
_cell.length_a   1.000
_cell.length_b   1.000
_cell.length_c   1.000
_cell.angle_alpha   90.00
_cell.angle_beta   90.00
_cell.angle_gamma   90.00
#
_symmetry.space_group_name_H-M   'P 1'
#
loop_
_entity.id
_entity.type
_entity.pdbx_description
1 polymer ?
#
loop_
_entity_poly.entity_id
_entity_poly.type
_entity_poly.pdbx_seq_one_letter_code
_entity_poly.pdbx_strand_id
1 'polypeptide(L)'
;MSDPERQDTSMSSGQTPTAAQLSNSQSESESPRWDTSGLARDSNPSRWGSMTGGPSDLSSDHSQQVHNATSATSSRDTIVVDQDVDEGEITVALDAEVDETIQSERHDEVETPPIANATSAWAETLEEHESDGNRVPFYPESLQPEEIEYLRWRGCFTLPPQPLQEVLIKAYFHHCHSFEPVLDLQEFFYAYSKGQLSLLLLWSVFMCAATFVEDSLFLMNLFQSPLMFKRNAFQRAKTLYDADYEKNKVTLIQSVFLMGHFYADAEDRLGPWHWNGIAISLSHTIGLHMLTSPSRNGIRPLWRRIWWCIYYREVWLSMGQGRPMRISLDHCSTPMPGLYDTSSSCSPEYQRFIPKDLGTLLGIWLKLIGVTDVMGRILSTNYTIKSARPSKAIIEKDDNEIRAHWIHDGNNDQSPVLASHTYQYRLHIQAAIIALYRPFLHETPEGVSDDERDSWKALAKSKLRSAAAHATHAINCMMAEDLTKFAQTIAVLTISPPIQIHLLEMASSKSSSGKLAKHNLALCLLALDEMRKYYVSADAAYKLFDRARIMVEKSLRNDDMHSEDSAPVTDCPREPQGVETLEWLDESASMGYEVTSVAQGKRQVQTTVIQEIAIADERPNYRKKTLHEELEISIYLSKLTYGRDKITTMPSILKSGILAVLAGGLLASADTCKFQGVNWAVLGDNFVNGPLVLRGLDKSDNYDTVRAKADAIYTGLKENLGITAIRLPVNTKTVNSTWWNAYAGVIDSATDHNLNVILGYWEDGASSGGKIVDYNAWNTMWDTVVNQYNSNSSIYFEPMNEPHGYTASQWTNVAANWVSRHSSLPKGRILIGGTGYSQNLQPVCDDSRLDGTLLSYHVYTFFTGAKDYNGWVQAYKNGLGNCASRAVTTEFGAPMDTSLDYSDANSTNNFVRYIRALTDSMRELKIGSTYWPAVGGKVTKGQSDDWYSIQKLHGSGVDLTLTTPSESGADRLFYGWGRNI
;
A
#
# COMPACT_ATOMS: atom_id res chain seq x y z
N MET A 1 47.27 52.49 12.47
CA MET A 1 48.25 51.54 13.03
C MET A 1 47.91 50.17 12.48
N SER A 2 48.76 49.43 11.75
CA SER A 2 50.04 49.78 11.12
C SER A 2 50.33 48.79 9.97
N ASP A 3 50.97 49.26 8.89
CA ASP A 3 51.57 48.47 7.77
C ASP A 3 53.00 47.97 8.14
N PRO A 4 53.83 47.30 7.28
CA PRO A 4 53.75 47.00 5.81
C PRO A 4 53.87 45.46 5.51
N GLU A 5 54.21 44.87 4.34
CA GLU A 5 54.66 45.24 2.96
C GLU A 5 53.73 44.55 1.90
N ARG A 6 53.71 44.78 0.56
CA ARG A 6 54.74 44.82 -0.53
C ARG A 6 55.45 43.47 -0.76
N GLN A 7 55.86 43.05 -1.97
CA GLN A 7 56.15 43.73 -3.26
C GLN A 7 55.38 43.07 -4.44
N ASP A 8 54.74 43.81 -5.35
CA ASP A 8 55.27 44.47 -6.58
C ASP A 8 55.71 43.53 -7.73
N THR A 9 54.94 43.48 -8.83
CA THR A 9 55.41 43.69 -10.23
C THR A 9 54.21 43.85 -11.19
N SER A 10 54.43 44.33 -12.43
CA SER A 10 53.40 45.10 -13.17
C SER A 10 53.35 44.93 -14.69
N MET A 11 52.17 45.24 -15.26
CA MET A 11 51.89 45.59 -16.69
C MET A 11 52.04 44.45 -17.73
N SER A 12 51.44 44.50 -18.94
CA SER A 12 50.82 45.65 -19.66
C SER A 12 49.58 45.27 -20.53
N SER A 13 48.93 46.30 -21.09
CA SER A 13 47.90 46.29 -22.15
C SER A 13 48.33 45.59 -23.46
N GLY A 14 47.45 45.22 -24.41
CA GLY A 14 46.00 45.42 -24.55
C GLY A 14 45.55 45.32 -26.04
N GLN A 15 44.44 45.99 -26.40
CA GLN A 15 43.86 46.17 -27.76
C GLN A 15 43.13 44.97 -28.42
N THR A 16 41.93 45.26 -28.94
CA THR A 16 41.26 44.57 -30.07
C THR A 16 41.68 45.24 -31.39
N PRO A 17 41.56 44.58 -32.57
CA PRO A 17 40.47 45.00 -33.48
C PRO A 17 39.97 43.97 -34.55
N THR A 18 38.69 44.12 -34.95
CA THR A 18 38.11 43.92 -36.31
C THR A 18 38.26 42.59 -37.10
N ALA A 19 37.45 42.43 -38.17
CA ALA A 19 37.33 41.21 -38.98
C ALA A 19 37.49 41.43 -40.49
N ALA A 20 37.94 40.40 -41.21
CA ALA A 20 37.82 40.17 -42.66
C ALA A 20 37.85 38.63 -42.88
N GLN A 21 36.91 37.96 -43.55
CA GLN A 21 36.49 37.95 -44.98
C GLN A 21 37.35 37.06 -45.91
N LEU A 22 36.67 36.07 -46.53
CA LEU A 22 37.05 35.28 -47.74
C LEU A 22 38.22 34.27 -47.56
N SER A 23 38.34 33.17 -48.31
CA SER A 23 37.66 32.71 -49.54
C SER A 23 37.49 31.17 -49.65
N ASN A 24 36.81 30.70 -50.70
CA ASN A 24 36.47 29.29 -50.98
C ASN A 24 37.66 28.35 -51.28
N SER A 25 37.43 27.04 -51.09
CA SER A 25 37.75 26.05 -52.14
C SER A 25 36.71 24.91 -52.15
N GLN A 26 36.40 24.37 -53.33
CA GLN A 26 35.44 23.27 -53.54
C GLN A 26 36.16 21.96 -53.85
N SER A 27 35.48 20.83 -53.63
CA SER A 27 35.51 19.70 -54.55
C SER A 27 34.13 19.04 -54.63
N GLU A 28 33.78 18.50 -55.79
CA GLU A 28 32.43 18.06 -56.15
C GLU A 28 32.33 16.53 -56.27
N SER A 29 31.19 16.07 -56.80
CA SER A 29 30.82 14.70 -57.21
C SER A 29 30.21 13.80 -56.09
N GLU A 30 29.13 13.05 -56.34
CA GLU A 30 28.31 12.96 -57.55
C GLU A 30 26.85 12.58 -57.24
N SER A 31 25.94 12.70 -58.21
CA SER A 31 24.53 12.30 -58.08
C SER A 31 23.99 11.72 -59.38
N PRO A 32 23.47 10.48 -59.39
CA PRO A 32 22.65 9.98 -60.49
C PRO A 32 21.26 10.66 -60.45
N ARG A 33 20.80 11.19 -61.58
CA ARG A 33 19.43 11.70 -61.74
C ARG A 33 18.61 10.78 -62.64
N TRP A 34 17.40 10.47 -62.18
CA TRP A 34 16.12 10.43 -62.91
C TRP A 34 16.00 9.53 -64.17
N ASP A 35 14.87 8.84 -64.27
CA ASP A 35 14.02 8.96 -65.47
C ASP A 35 12.53 8.85 -65.09
N THR A 36 11.63 9.42 -65.91
CA THR A 36 10.19 9.52 -65.66
C THR A 36 9.36 9.46 -66.94
N SER A 37 9.03 8.25 -67.41
CA SER A 37 7.85 7.96 -68.26
C SER A 37 7.64 6.44 -68.35
N GLY A 38 6.44 5.89 -68.56
CA GLY A 38 5.11 6.50 -68.56
C GLY A 38 4.16 5.85 -69.57
N LEU A 39 3.00 5.37 -69.13
CA LEU A 39 1.81 5.10 -69.96
C LEU A 39 0.60 4.84 -69.05
N ALA A 40 -0.62 5.10 -69.54
CA ALA A 40 -1.85 5.01 -68.76
C ALA A 40 -3.03 4.57 -69.62
N ARG A 41 -4.06 3.97 -68.99
CA ARG A 41 -5.48 4.38 -69.15
C ARG A 41 -6.45 3.55 -68.31
N ASP A 42 -7.53 4.24 -67.90
CA ASP A 42 -8.93 3.81 -67.67
C ASP A 42 -9.19 2.62 -66.71
N SER A 43 -10.26 2.57 -65.90
CA SER A 43 -11.60 3.18 -66.09
C SER A 43 -12.30 3.65 -64.81
N ASN A 44 -13.50 4.23 -64.97
CA ASN A 44 -14.26 5.05 -64.01
C ASN A 44 -14.86 4.30 -62.78
N PRO A 45 -15.16 5.00 -61.66
CA PRO A 45 -15.81 4.42 -60.48
C PRO A 45 -17.34 4.63 -60.45
N SER A 46 -18.07 3.78 -59.72
CA SER A 46 -19.22 4.14 -58.85
C SER A 46 -20.04 2.92 -58.39
N ARG A 47 -20.44 2.88 -57.11
CA ARG A 47 -21.87 2.91 -56.77
C ARG A 47 -22.17 3.29 -55.30
N TRP A 48 -22.92 4.39 -55.15
CA TRP A 48 -23.97 4.75 -54.18
C TRP A 48 -24.09 3.97 -52.85
N GLY A 49 -24.34 4.63 -51.71
CA GLY A 49 -24.51 6.08 -51.50
C GLY A 49 -25.19 6.42 -50.18
N SER A 50 -25.13 7.71 -49.80
CA SER A 50 -25.93 8.30 -48.72
C SER A 50 -26.79 9.42 -49.31
N MET A 51 -28.03 9.59 -48.81
CA MET A 51 -28.75 10.85 -48.97
C MET A 51 -29.83 11.04 -47.90
N THR A 52 -30.13 12.30 -47.63
CA THR A 52 -31.05 12.82 -46.61
C THR A 52 -32.14 13.65 -47.28
N GLY A 53 -33.31 13.81 -46.65
CA GLY A 53 -34.36 14.68 -47.18
C GLY A 53 -35.54 14.93 -46.23
N GLY A 54 -35.88 16.19 -46.02
CA GLY A 54 -37.25 16.66 -45.75
C GLY A 54 -37.97 16.97 -47.08
N PRO A 55 -38.99 17.88 -47.13
CA PRO A 55 -39.31 18.95 -46.17
C PRO A 55 -40.83 19.10 -45.87
N SER A 56 -41.25 20.29 -45.39
CA SER A 56 -42.64 20.81 -45.33
C SER A 56 -43.57 20.22 -44.23
N ASP A 57 -44.49 20.93 -43.57
CA ASP A 57 -44.80 22.38 -43.53
C ASP A 57 -45.72 22.74 -42.31
N LEU A 58 -46.15 24.03 -42.21
CA LEU A 58 -47.33 24.55 -41.46
C LEU A 58 -47.32 24.74 -39.91
N SER A 59 -47.11 25.99 -39.50
CA SER A 59 -48.06 26.87 -38.74
C SER A 59 -48.69 26.50 -37.37
N SER A 60 -48.33 27.32 -36.36
CA SER A 60 -49.20 28.18 -35.50
C SER A 60 -50.24 27.63 -34.47
N ASP A 61 -49.93 27.93 -33.19
CA ASP A 61 -50.78 28.61 -32.18
C ASP A 61 -51.92 27.87 -31.40
N HIS A 62 -52.44 28.57 -30.38
CA HIS A 62 -53.63 28.36 -29.55
C HIS A 62 -53.62 27.46 -28.30
N SER A 63 -53.16 28.07 -27.20
CA SER A 63 -53.94 28.39 -25.97
C SER A 63 -54.85 27.37 -25.24
N GLN A 64 -54.54 27.19 -23.93
CA GLN A 64 -55.45 27.17 -22.76
C GLN A 64 -56.93 26.72 -22.88
N GLN A 65 -57.34 25.74 -22.06
CA GLN A 65 -58.27 25.85 -20.90
C GLN A 65 -58.40 24.46 -20.22
N VAL A 66 -58.23 24.31 -18.91
CA VAL A 66 -59.15 24.61 -17.79
C VAL A 66 -60.47 23.81 -17.84
N HIS A 67 -60.66 22.89 -16.88
CA HIS A 67 -61.98 22.53 -16.35
C HIS A 67 -61.89 22.06 -14.89
N ASN A 68 -62.84 22.51 -14.06
CA ASN A 68 -63.01 22.11 -12.65
C ASN A 68 -63.90 20.85 -12.54
N ALA A 69 -63.83 20.11 -11.41
CA ALA A 69 -64.83 20.23 -10.32
C ALA A 69 -64.94 18.99 -9.38
N THR A 70 -65.25 19.26 -8.10
CA THR A 70 -66.05 18.42 -7.14
C THR A 70 -65.48 17.04 -6.68
N SER A 71 -65.73 16.53 -5.46
CA SER A 71 -66.45 17.04 -4.26
C SER A 71 -66.22 16.14 -3.01
N ALA A 72 -66.74 16.58 -1.85
CA ALA A 72 -66.85 15.91 -0.52
C ALA A 72 -65.55 15.91 0.33
N THR A 73 -65.47 16.35 1.60
CA THR A 73 -66.34 16.32 2.83
C THR A 73 -66.41 14.95 3.51
N SER A 74 -66.26 14.79 4.83
CA SER A 74 -66.12 15.75 5.97
C SER A 74 -65.04 15.22 6.96
N SER A 75 -64.75 15.73 8.17
CA SER A 75 -65.43 16.63 9.14
C SER A 75 -64.42 17.48 9.96
N ARG A 76 -64.91 18.16 11.01
CA ARG A 76 -64.16 18.72 12.15
C ARG A 76 -64.98 18.46 13.42
N ASP A 77 -64.33 18.47 14.59
CA ASP A 77 -64.95 18.88 15.86
C ASP A 77 -63.92 19.62 16.73
N THR A 78 -64.37 20.63 17.49
CA THR A 78 -63.50 21.45 18.37
C THR A 78 -64.33 22.24 19.39
N ILE A 79 -64.26 21.87 20.68
CA ILE A 79 -64.84 22.58 21.85
C ILE A 79 -63.82 22.39 23.00
N VAL A 80 -62.97 23.38 23.31
CA VAL A 80 -63.13 24.49 24.31
C VAL A 80 -62.86 24.08 25.77
N VAL A 81 -61.72 24.60 26.27
CA VAL A 81 -61.40 25.15 27.62
C VAL A 81 -62.05 24.54 28.88
N ASP A 82 -61.18 24.18 29.84
CA ASP A 82 -61.35 24.58 31.25
C ASP A 82 -59.97 24.83 31.92
N GLN A 83 -59.94 25.34 33.16
CA GLN A 83 -58.72 25.82 33.84
C GLN A 83 -58.30 25.04 35.13
N ASP A 84 -57.19 25.51 35.73
CA ASP A 84 -56.94 25.67 37.19
C ASP A 84 -56.03 24.67 37.98
N VAL A 85 -54.89 25.24 38.45
CA VAL A 85 -54.45 25.40 39.87
C VAL A 85 -53.51 24.38 40.56
N ASP A 86 -52.61 24.97 41.38
CA ASP A 86 -51.62 24.49 42.37
C ASP A 86 -50.50 23.52 41.93
N GLU A 87 -49.20 23.74 42.20
CA GLU A 87 -48.44 24.21 43.39
C GLU A 87 -48.07 23.11 44.40
N GLY A 88 -46.83 23.19 44.94
CA GLY A 88 -46.28 22.19 45.86
C GLY A 88 -44.74 22.18 45.96
N GLU A 89 -44.14 23.21 46.57
CA GLU A 89 -42.74 23.15 47.00
C GLU A 89 -42.53 22.14 48.14
N ILE A 90 -41.39 21.44 48.16
CA ILE A 90 -40.75 20.97 49.41
C ILE A 90 -39.24 21.21 49.33
N THR A 91 -38.76 22.23 50.04
CA THR A 91 -37.34 22.40 50.37
C THR A 91 -37.06 21.91 51.79
N VAL A 92 -36.03 21.07 51.99
CA VAL A 92 -35.39 20.87 53.29
C VAL A 92 -33.88 20.81 53.10
N ALA A 93 -33.15 21.58 53.89
CA ALA A 93 -31.69 21.58 54.00
C ALA A 93 -31.29 21.32 55.48
N LEU A 94 -30.02 21.59 55.84
CA LEU A 94 -29.33 21.38 57.13
C LEU A 94 -28.55 20.05 57.26
N ASP A 95 -27.41 19.97 57.97
CA ASP A 95 -26.20 20.83 58.06
C ASP A 95 -25.17 20.19 59.03
N ALA A 96 -23.92 20.68 59.05
CA ALA A 96 -22.76 20.29 59.90
C ALA A 96 -22.16 18.89 59.64
N GLU A 97 -20.84 18.66 59.51
CA GLU A 97 -19.64 19.09 60.28
C GLU A 97 -19.54 18.40 61.67
N VAL A 98 -18.39 18.00 62.24
CA VAL A 98 -17.07 18.67 62.38
C VAL A 98 -15.91 17.65 62.63
N ASP A 99 -14.73 17.87 62.03
CA ASP A 99 -13.33 17.42 62.36
C ASP A 99 -12.98 15.90 62.59
N GLU A 100 -11.71 15.45 62.64
CA GLU A 100 -10.41 16.16 62.79
C GLU A 100 -9.22 15.56 61.99
N THR A 101 -8.33 16.45 61.50
CA THR A 101 -6.91 16.41 61.00
C THR A 101 -6.07 15.08 60.90
N ILE A 102 -4.95 14.91 60.14
CA ILE A 102 -3.74 15.75 59.95
C ILE A 102 -3.04 15.54 58.57
N GLN A 103 -2.90 16.65 57.81
CA GLN A 103 -1.78 17.16 56.97
C GLN A 103 -0.88 16.32 56.03
N SER A 104 -0.49 17.00 54.93
CA SER A 104 0.69 16.84 54.04
C SER A 104 0.61 15.77 52.93
N GLU A 105 1.10 15.97 51.71
CA GLU A 105 1.86 17.09 51.08
C GLU A 105 1.18 17.63 49.80
N ARG A 106 1.70 18.74 49.24
CA ARG A 106 1.25 19.29 47.94
C ARG A 106 1.96 18.62 46.76
N HIS A 107 1.20 18.29 45.72
CA HIS A 107 1.65 18.26 44.33
C HIS A 107 0.60 19.00 43.51
N ASP A 108 1.02 19.80 42.53
CA ASP A 108 0.10 20.57 41.69
C ASP A 108 -0.51 19.66 40.62
N GLU A 109 -1.83 19.46 40.64
CA GLU A 109 -2.55 18.71 39.61
C GLU A 109 -2.60 19.53 38.31
N VAL A 110 -1.80 19.11 37.33
CA VAL A 110 -1.92 19.58 35.95
C VAL A 110 -3.11 18.86 35.32
N GLU A 111 -4.27 19.52 35.29
CA GLU A 111 -5.43 19.06 34.53
C GLU A 111 -5.03 18.77 33.08
N THR A 112 -5.27 17.55 32.63
CA THR A 112 -5.00 17.13 31.25
C THR A 112 -6.30 17.20 30.43
N PRO A 113 -6.43 18.14 29.47
CA PRO A 113 -7.68 18.33 28.75
C PRO A 113 -7.96 17.14 27.80
N PRO A 114 -9.24 16.81 27.55
CA PRO A 114 -9.62 15.67 26.73
C PRO A 114 -9.20 15.85 25.26
N ILE A 115 -8.80 14.74 24.63
CA ILE A 115 -8.24 14.68 23.27
C ILE A 115 -9.37 14.76 22.20
N ALA A 116 -10.21 15.79 22.28
CA ALA A 116 -11.32 16.07 21.37
C ALA A 116 -11.10 17.34 20.53
N ASN A 117 -10.48 18.38 21.11
CA ASN A 117 -10.45 19.72 20.48
C ASN A 117 -9.41 19.89 19.36
N ALA A 118 -8.66 18.85 18.99
CA ALA A 118 -7.67 18.90 17.90
C ALA A 118 -8.29 19.11 16.50
N THR A 119 -9.62 19.05 16.36
CA THR A 119 -10.34 19.42 15.13
C THR A 119 -11.28 20.62 15.30
N SER A 120 -11.82 20.90 16.50
CA SER A 120 -12.63 22.10 16.74
C SER A 120 -11.76 23.38 16.80
N ALA A 121 -10.58 23.34 17.44
CA ALA A 121 -9.69 24.51 17.53
C ALA A 121 -9.14 24.96 16.16
N TRP A 122 -9.21 24.10 15.13
CA TRP A 122 -8.86 24.41 13.73
C TRP A 122 -10.09 24.83 12.89
N ALA A 123 -11.29 24.72 13.42
CA ALA A 123 -12.52 25.27 12.85
C ALA A 123 -12.87 26.63 13.47
N GLU A 124 -12.71 26.77 14.79
CA GLU A 124 -12.87 28.03 15.54
C GLU A 124 -11.89 29.11 15.03
N THR A 125 -10.64 28.74 14.73
CA THR A 125 -9.66 29.63 14.08
C THR A 125 -9.93 29.92 12.60
N LEU A 126 -10.89 29.24 11.95
CA LEU A 126 -11.35 29.63 10.61
C LEU A 126 -12.45 30.70 10.69
N GLU A 127 -13.36 30.63 11.66
CA GLU A 127 -14.42 31.64 11.84
C GLU A 127 -13.84 32.99 12.34
N GLU A 128 -12.86 32.99 13.26
CA GLU A 128 -12.21 34.23 13.69
C GLU A 128 -11.40 34.91 12.56
N HIS A 129 -10.76 34.13 11.68
CA HIS A 129 -9.94 34.67 10.59
C HIS A 129 -10.72 35.14 9.35
N GLU A 130 -12.05 34.96 9.26
CA GLU A 130 -12.85 35.67 8.25
C GLU A 130 -12.85 37.20 8.47
N SER A 131 -12.45 37.68 9.65
CA SER A 131 -12.37 39.10 9.98
C SER A 131 -11.09 39.81 9.51
N ASP A 132 -9.98 39.08 9.27
CA ASP A 132 -8.64 39.67 9.17
C ASP A 132 -7.97 39.49 7.79
N GLY A 133 -8.58 40.11 6.77
CA GLY A 133 -7.94 40.49 5.50
C GLY A 133 -7.48 39.38 4.53
N ASN A 134 -7.44 38.11 4.97
CA ASN A 134 -7.00 36.99 4.14
C ASN A 134 -8.05 36.64 3.06
N ARG A 135 -7.56 36.40 1.85
CA ARG A 135 -8.43 36.25 0.67
C ARG A 135 -9.12 34.90 0.66
N VAL A 136 -10.46 34.92 0.62
CA VAL A 136 -11.30 33.76 0.27
C VAL A 136 -10.74 33.09 -1.00
N PRO A 137 -10.54 31.75 -1.01
CA PRO A 137 -10.06 31.06 -2.20
C PRO A 137 -10.98 31.30 -3.40
N PHE A 138 -10.39 31.52 -4.57
CA PHE A 138 -11.16 31.71 -5.81
C PHE A 138 -11.91 30.41 -6.16
N TYR A 139 -13.22 30.40 -5.95
CA TYR A 139 -14.10 29.33 -6.43
C TYR A 139 -14.27 29.46 -7.94
N PRO A 140 -13.93 28.44 -8.75
CA PRO A 140 -14.26 28.43 -10.17
C PRO A 140 -15.79 28.46 -10.35
N GLU A 141 -16.30 29.40 -11.16
CA GLU A 141 -17.74 29.58 -11.44
C GLU A 141 -18.44 28.34 -12.01
N SER A 142 -17.69 27.30 -12.41
CA SER A 142 -18.21 26.03 -12.89
C SER A 142 -18.65 25.06 -11.78
N LEU A 143 -18.17 25.22 -10.55
CA LEU A 143 -18.46 24.28 -9.45
C LEU A 143 -19.83 24.56 -8.84
N GLN A 144 -20.58 23.50 -8.57
CA GLN A 144 -21.86 23.59 -7.86
C GLN A 144 -21.64 23.78 -6.35
N PRO A 145 -22.60 24.39 -5.62
CA PRO A 145 -22.47 24.59 -4.17
C PRO A 145 -22.15 23.31 -3.38
N GLU A 146 -22.72 22.18 -3.80
CA GLU A 146 -22.51 20.86 -3.21
C GLU A 146 -21.08 20.33 -3.44
N GLU A 147 -20.48 20.64 -4.60
CA GLU A 147 -19.08 20.30 -4.90
C GLU A 147 -18.12 21.16 -4.08
N ILE A 148 -18.44 22.44 -3.90
CA ILE A 148 -17.68 23.35 -3.02
C ILE A 148 -17.75 22.87 -1.57
N GLU A 149 -18.92 22.48 -1.06
CA GLU A 149 -19.05 21.97 0.30
C GLU A 149 -18.34 20.60 0.48
N TYR A 150 -18.39 19.72 -0.51
CA TYR A 150 -17.60 18.49 -0.51
C TYR A 150 -16.09 18.77 -0.47
N LEU A 151 -15.59 19.71 -1.28
CA LEU A 151 -14.17 20.12 -1.26
C LEU A 151 -13.78 20.78 0.07
N ARG A 152 -14.69 21.54 0.71
CA ARG A 152 -14.52 22.11 2.05
C ARG A 152 -14.41 21.00 3.11
N TRP A 153 -15.36 20.06 3.16
CA TRP A 153 -15.33 18.92 4.07
C TRP A 153 -14.07 18.05 3.91
N ARG A 154 -13.57 17.91 2.68
CA ARG A 154 -12.31 17.18 2.37
C ARG A 154 -11.04 17.97 2.75
N GLY A 155 -11.18 19.18 3.26
CA GLY A 155 -10.08 20.05 3.68
C GLY A 155 -9.25 20.59 2.51
N CYS A 156 -9.77 20.58 1.28
CA CYS A 156 -9.05 21.02 0.09
C CYS A 156 -8.69 22.52 0.13
N PHE A 157 -9.50 23.32 0.82
CA PHE A 157 -9.27 24.75 1.05
C PHE A 157 -8.40 25.05 2.29
N THR A 158 -8.21 24.08 3.19
CA THR A 158 -7.52 24.26 4.48
C THR A 158 -6.02 23.97 4.36
N LEU A 159 -5.26 24.96 3.90
CA LEU A 159 -3.79 24.91 3.80
C LEU A 159 -3.13 24.75 5.20
N PRO A 160 -1.93 24.15 5.32
CA PRO A 160 -1.22 24.10 6.59
C PRO A 160 -0.68 25.49 6.97
N PRO A 161 -0.23 25.71 8.22
CA PRO A 161 0.32 27.00 8.65
C PRO A 161 1.49 27.48 7.78
N GLN A 162 1.59 28.81 7.57
CA GLN A 162 2.55 29.41 6.64
C GLN A 162 4.01 28.92 6.80
N PRO A 163 4.57 28.74 8.02
CA PRO A 163 5.94 28.22 8.16
C PRO A 163 6.14 26.83 7.52
N LEU A 164 5.15 25.93 7.64
CA LEU A 164 5.20 24.62 7.00
C LEU A 164 5.02 24.73 5.48
N GLN A 165 4.17 25.63 4.98
CA GLN A 165 4.08 25.92 3.54
C GLN A 165 5.43 26.39 2.96
N GLU A 166 6.10 27.34 3.64
CA GLU A 166 7.37 27.89 3.18
C GLU A 166 8.48 26.83 3.16
N VAL A 167 8.56 25.98 4.18
CA VAL A 167 9.52 24.86 4.21
C VAL A 167 9.23 23.84 3.11
N LEU A 168 7.96 23.47 2.87
CA LEU A 168 7.59 22.57 1.78
C LEU A 168 7.91 23.15 0.39
N ILE A 169 7.62 24.44 0.15
CA ILE A 169 7.96 25.11 -1.12
C ILE A 169 9.47 25.15 -1.33
N LYS A 170 10.25 25.44 -0.28
CA LYS A 170 11.71 25.40 -0.35
C LYS A 170 12.22 23.99 -0.69
N ALA A 171 11.71 22.97 0.01
CA ALA A 171 12.07 21.58 -0.20
C ALA A 171 11.73 21.09 -1.62
N TYR A 172 10.59 21.50 -2.19
CA TYR A 172 10.25 21.24 -3.59
C TYR A 172 11.33 21.78 -4.55
N PHE A 173 11.69 23.07 -4.42
CA PHE A 173 12.66 23.69 -5.34
C PHE A 173 14.10 23.22 -5.14
N HIS A 174 14.46 22.71 -3.94
CA HIS A 174 15.77 22.13 -3.68
C HIS A 174 15.88 20.68 -4.19
N HIS A 175 14.89 19.82 -3.90
CA HIS A 175 15.01 18.36 -4.05
C HIS A 175 14.16 17.73 -5.15
N CYS A 176 13.12 18.42 -5.65
CA CYS A 176 12.22 17.89 -6.67
C CYS A 176 12.47 18.55 -8.03
N HIS A 177 12.34 19.88 -8.06
CA HIS A 177 12.41 20.71 -9.27
C HIS A 177 13.75 20.60 -10.01
N SER A 178 14.83 20.35 -9.28
CA SER A 178 16.19 20.18 -9.80
C SER A 178 16.35 18.98 -10.77
N PHE A 179 15.58 17.90 -10.56
CA PHE A 179 15.50 16.77 -11.50
C PHE A 179 14.27 16.83 -12.41
N GLU A 180 13.20 17.52 -12.00
CA GLU A 180 11.96 17.63 -12.77
C GLU A 180 11.46 19.10 -12.80
N PRO A 181 12.07 19.98 -13.61
CA PRO A 181 11.78 21.42 -13.65
C PRO A 181 10.49 21.76 -14.40
N VAL A 182 9.37 21.14 -13.99
CA VAL A 182 8.05 21.23 -14.63
C VAL A 182 7.31 22.54 -14.37
N LEU A 183 7.77 23.35 -13.41
CA LEU A 183 7.20 24.69 -13.12
C LEU A 183 8.05 25.79 -13.75
N ASP A 184 7.55 27.02 -13.75
CA ASP A 184 8.38 28.21 -13.96
C ASP A 184 8.45 29.03 -12.68
N LEU A 185 9.64 29.49 -12.29
CA LEU A 185 9.83 30.20 -11.02
C LEU A 185 9.07 31.51 -11.00
N GLN A 186 9.08 32.26 -12.11
CA GLN A 186 8.47 33.58 -12.15
C GLN A 186 6.94 33.47 -12.21
N GLU A 187 6.40 32.56 -13.03
CA GLU A 187 4.95 32.32 -13.07
C GLU A 187 4.44 31.77 -11.71
N PHE A 188 5.16 30.83 -11.09
CA PHE A 188 4.80 30.23 -9.80
C PHE A 188 4.80 31.25 -8.65
N PHE A 189 5.92 31.96 -8.43
CA PHE A 189 6.01 32.91 -7.32
C PHE A 189 5.16 34.16 -7.55
N TYR A 190 4.93 34.58 -8.80
CA TYR A 190 3.93 35.60 -9.08
C TYR A 190 2.53 35.16 -8.65
N ALA A 191 2.06 33.97 -9.05
CA ALA A 191 0.74 33.46 -8.67
C ALA A 191 0.62 33.27 -7.14
N TYR A 192 1.67 32.74 -6.49
CA TYR A 192 1.76 32.61 -5.04
C TYR A 192 1.65 33.97 -4.34
N SER A 193 2.37 35.01 -4.81
CA SER A 193 2.33 36.38 -4.26
C SER A 193 0.95 37.05 -4.29
N LYS A 194 0.01 36.53 -5.09
CA LYS A 194 -1.36 37.07 -5.23
C LYS A 194 -2.42 36.23 -4.54
N GLY A 195 -2.08 35.06 -3.99
CA GLY A 195 -3.07 34.07 -3.57
C GLY A 195 -3.84 33.46 -4.76
N GLN A 196 -3.21 33.41 -5.93
CA GLN A 196 -3.81 32.94 -7.19
C GLN A 196 -3.18 31.64 -7.71
N LEU A 197 -2.31 31.01 -6.90
CA LEU A 197 -1.76 29.70 -7.22
C LEU A 197 -2.82 28.62 -7.03
N SER A 198 -2.95 27.72 -8.01
CA SER A 198 -3.89 26.61 -7.96
C SER A 198 -3.70 25.72 -6.74
N LEU A 199 -4.79 25.46 -6.01
CA LEU A 199 -4.78 24.53 -4.87
C LEU A 199 -4.43 23.10 -5.29
N LEU A 200 -4.83 22.67 -6.49
CA LEU A 200 -4.46 21.37 -7.04
C LEU A 200 -2.94 21.26 -7.21
N LEU A 201 -2.32 22.30 -7.78
CA LEU A 201 -0.87 22.36 -7.92
C LEU A 201 -0.16 22.47 -6.56
N LEU A 202 -0.67 23.29 -5.65
CA LEU A 202 -0.06 23.53 -4.34
C LEU A 202 -0.07 22.27 -3.46
N TRP A 203 -1.20 21.54 -3.40
CA TRP A 203 -1.25 20.24 -2.73
C TRP A 203 -0.34 19.20 -3.39
N SER A 204 -0.22 19.21 -4.72
CA SER A 204 0.72 18.33 -5.45
C SER A 204 2.19 18.64 -5.15
N VAL A 205 2.54 19.93 -5.04
CA VAL A 205 3.87 20.42 -4.61
C VAL A 205 4.16 20.03 -3.16
N PHE A 206 3.23 20.24 -2.23
CA PHE A 206 3.39 19.84 -0.83
C PHE A 206 3.56 18.32 -0.68
N MET A 207 2.75 17.52 -1.38
CA MET A 207 2.86 16.07 -1.39
C MET A 207 4.23 15.61 -1.91
N CYS A 208 4.70 16.21 -3.00
CA CYS A 208 6.01 15.92 -3.59
C CYS A 208 7.16 16.28 -2.63
N ALA A 209 7.06 17.42 -1.94
CA ALA A 209 8.10 17.94 -1.05
C ALA A 209 8.18 17.26 0.33
N ALA A 210 7.08 16.68 0.83
CA ALA A 210 6.96 16.20 2.20
C ALA A 210 8.01 15.16 2.63
N THR A 211 8.59 14.42 1.67
CA THR A 211 9.67 13.45 1.93
C THR A 211 11.02 14.12 2.28
N PHE A 212 11.18 15.42 2.05
CA PHE A 212 12.43 16.16 2.24
C PHE A 212 12.34 17.24 3.35
N VAL A 213 11.40 17.07 4.28
CA VAL A 213 11.11 17.99 5.40
C VAL A 213 11.17 17.21 6.71
N GLU A 214 11.68 17.83 7.77
CA GLU A 214 11.87 17.18 9.08
C GLU A 214 10.55 16.77 9.75
N ASP A 215 10.50 15.53 10.24
CA ASP A 215 9.37 14.94 11.00
C ASP A 215 8.88 15.84 12.15
N SER A 216 9.80 16.56 12.81
CA SER A 216 9.53 17.53 13.87
C SER A 216 8.48 18.56 13.48
N LEU A 217 8.56 19.08 12.25
CA LEU A 217 7.66 20.12 11.73
C LEU A 217 6.26 19.56 11.41
N PHE A 218 6.14 18.27 11.11
CA PHE A 218 4.83 17.62 10.94
C PHE A 218 4.16 17.36 12.28
N LEU A 219 4.91 16.87 13.27
CA LEU A 219 4.43 16.62 14.63
C LEU A 219 3.96 17.93 15.33
N MET A 220 4.71 19.03 15.17
CA MET A 220 4.32 20.36 15.67
C MET A 220 3.02 20.90 15.04
N ASN A 221 2.63 20.38 13.87
CA ASN A 221 1.40 20.74 13.16
C ASN A 221 0.35 19.61 13.22
N LEU A 222 0.39 18.77 14.26
CA LEU A 222 -0.54 17.66 14.55
C LEU A 222 -0.60 16.53 13.50
N PHE A 223 0.34 16.48 12.55
CA PHE A 223 0.46 15.36 11.62
C PHE A 223 1.35 14.26 12.23
N GLN A 224 0.77 13.08 12.44
CA GLN A 224 1.44 11.94 13.11
C GLN A 224 2.72 11.45 12.40
N SER A 225 2.88 11.72 11.09
CA SER A 225 4.11 11.45 10.34
C SER A 225 4.14 12.21 9.00
N PRO A 226 5.33 12.38 8.36
CA PRO A 226 5.42 12.90 7.00
C PRO A 226 4.61 12.08 5.99
N LEU A 227 4.53 10.76 6.17
CA LEU A 227 3.75 9.86 5.32
C LEU A 227 2.23 10.12 5.44
N MET A 228 1.73 10.39 6.64
CA MET A 228 0.33 10.78 6.86
C MET A 228 0.02 12.14 6.23
N PHE A 229 0.91 13.13 6.38
CA PHE A 229 0.78 14.40 5.67
C PHE A 229 0.76 14.19 4.14
N LYS A 230 1.67 13.39 3.61
CA LYS A 230 1.76 13.07 2.17
C LYS A 230 0.50 12.38 1.64
N ARG A 231 -0.08 11.44 2.41
CA ARG A 231 -1.36 10.79 2.09
C ARG A 231 -2.53 11.77 2.07
N ASN A 232 -2.61 12.66 3.06
CA ASN A 232 -3.64 13.71 3.12
C ASN A 232 -3.51 14.73 1.98
N ALA A 233 -2.29 15.19 1.69
CA ALA A 233 -2.00 16.11 0.58
C ALA A 233 -2.34 15.48 -0.79
N PHE A 234 -2.00 14.19 -0.99
CA PHE A 234 -2.41 13.46 -2.18
C PHE A 234 -3.94 13.33 -2.29
N GLN A 235 -4.64 13.01 -1.20
CA GLN A 235 -6.11 12.91 -1.21
C GLN A 235 -6.78 14.26 -1.52
N ARG A 236 -6.26 15.37 -1.00
CA ARG A 236 -6.76 16.72 -1.31
C ARG A 236 -6.52 17.10 -2.78
N ALA A 237 -5.32 16.84 -3.30
CA ALA A 237 -5.00 17.00 -4.72
C ALA A 237 -5.92 16.13 -5.60
N LYS A 238 -6.08 14.83 -5.28
CA LYS A 238 -6.97 13.94 -6.04
C LYS A 238 -8.41 14.41 -6.01
N THR A 239 -8.93 14.86 -4.87
CA THR A 239 -10.31 15.35 -4.76
C THR A 239 -10.52 16.60 -5.63
N LEU A 240 -9.55 17.52 -5.70
CA LEU A 240 -9.58 18.69 -6.60
C LEU A 240 -9.47 18.30 -8.09
N TYR A 241 -8.68 17.27 -8.42
CA TYR A 241 -8.62 16.70 -9.78
C TYR A 241 -9.94 16.04 -10.19
N ASP A 242 -10.52 15.21 -9.32
CA ASP A 242 -11.77 14.49 -9.56
C ASP A 242 -12.96 15.44 -9.75
N ALA A 243 -12.94 16.61 -9.11
CA ALA A 243 -13.93 17.69 -9.24
C ALA A 243 -13.65 18.68 -10.39
N ASP A 244 -12.72 18.38 -11.31
CA ASP A 244 -12.33 19.25 -12.43
C ASP A 244 -11.99 20.70 -12.00
N TYR A 245 -11.39 20.89 -10.82
CA TYR A 245 -11.12 22.23 -10.25
C TYR A 245 -10.21 23.08 -11.15
N GLU A 246 -9.22 22.46 -11.79
CA GLU A 246 -8.18 23.15 -12.55
C GLU A 246 -8.45 23.15 -14.06
N LYS A 247 -8.84 24.31 -14.59
CA LYS A 247 -9.14 24.48 -16.03
C LYS A 247 -7.90 24.80 -16.88
N ASN A 248 -6.80 25.27 -16.30
CA ASN A 248 -5.55 25.49 -17.01
C ASN A 248 -4.84 24.15 -17.27
N LYS A 249 -4.91 23.69 -18.52
CA LYS A 249 -4.35 22.40 -18.95
C LYS A 249 -2.86 22.21 -18.63
N VAL A 250 -2.06 23.29 -18.59
CA VAL A 250 -0.63 23.19 -18.22
C VAL A 250 -0.48 22.94 -16.72
N THR A 251 -1.23 23.68 -15.90
CA THR A 251 -1.28 23.52 -14.43
C THR A 251 -1.87 22.16 -14.02
N LEU A 252 -2.87 21.67 -14.75
CA LEU A 252 -3.40 20.32 -14.61
C LEU A 252 -2.31 19.26 -14.90
N ILE A 253 -1.59 19.36 -16.02
CA ILE A 253 -0.48 18.43 -16.38
C ILE A 253 0.63 18.46 -15.32
N GLN A 254 1.06 19.65 -14.90
CA GLN A 254 2.05 19.82 -13.82
C GLN A 254 1.60 19.10 -12.56
N SER A 255 0.33 19.26 -12.19
CA SER A 255 -0.23 18.69 -10.96
C SER A 255 -0.30 17.15 -11.02
N VAL A 256 -0.91 16.57 -12.08
CA VAL A 256 -1.02 15.11 -12.18
C VAL A 256 0.35 14.42 -12.34
N PHE A 257 1.32 15.09 -12.98
CA PHE A 257 2.69 14.60 -13.06
C PHE A 257 3.35 14.57 -11.66
N LEU A 258 3.19 15.64 -10.89
CA LEU A 258 3.68 15.70 -9.51
C LEU A 258 2.96 14.71 -8.59
N MET A 259 1.65 14.48 -8.77
CA MET A 259 0.88 13.44 -8.06
C MET A 259 1.48 12.04 -8.23
N GLY A 260 2.17 11.77 -9.35
CA GLY A 260 2.92 10.53 -9.58
C GLY A 260 4.10 10.27 -8.63
N HIS A 261 4.45 11.21 -7.73
CA HIS A 261 5.37 10.98 -6.61
C HIS A 261 4.72 10.29 -5.40
N PHE A 262 3.41 10.03 -5.46
CA PHE A 262 2.71 9.23 -4.47
C PHE A 262 2.66 7.75 -4.87
N TYR A 263 2.83 6.89 -3.88
CA TYR A 263 2.63 5.45 -3.97
C TYR A 263 2.25 4.98 -2.57
N ALA A 264 0.99 4.60 -2.38
CA ALA A 264 0.40 4.48 -1.05
C ALA A 264 0.83 3.20 -0.30
N ASP A 265 0.90 2.11 -1.06
CA ASP A 265 1.04 0.73 -0.65
C ASP A 265 1.32 -0.12 -1.91
N ALA A 266 1.50 -1.42 -1.77
CA ALA A 266 1.75 -2.32 -2.93
C ALA A 266 0.47 -2.69 -3.71
N GLU A 267 -0.71 -2.27 -3.27
CA GLU A 267 -2.01 -2.60 -3.86
C GLU A 267 -2.62 -1.43 -4.65
N ASP A 268 -1.97 -0.26 -4.64
CA ASP A 268 -2.29 0.91 -5.45
C ASP A 268 -2.31 0.59 -6.96
N ARG A 269 -3.50 0.20 -7.43
CA ARG A 269 -3.83 -0.12 -8.83
C ARG A 269 -3.51 1.02 -9.81
N LEU A 270 -3.29 2.24 -9.32
CA LEU A 270 -2.95 3.39 -10.12
C LEU A 270 -1.42 3.61 -10.08
N GLY A 271 -0.91 4.03 -8.92
CA GLY A 271 0.49 4.31 -8.67
C GLY A 271 1.15 5.33 -9.62
N PRO A 272 2.48 5.48 -9.56
CA PRO A 272 3.24 6.44 -10.38
C PRO A 272 3.00 6.29 -11.90
N TRP A 273 2.78 5.06 -12.38
CA TRP A 273 2.59 4.78 -13.81
C TRP A 273 1.23 5.24 -14.34
N HIS A 274 0.16 5.18 -13.54
CA HIS A 274 -1.14 5.73 -13.95
C HIS A 274 -1.10 7.26 -14.04
N TRP A 275 -0.57 7.93 -13.01
CA TRP A 275 -0.48 9.39 -12.99
C TRP A 275 0.43 9.94 -14.10
N ASN A 276 1.55 9.28 -14.40
CA ASN A 276 2.33 9.61 -15.60
C ASN A 276 1.54 9.36 -16.90
N GLY A 277 0.66 8.35 -16.94
CA GLY A 277 -0.22 8.08 -18.07
C GLY A 277 -1.26 9.17 -18.33
N ILE A 278 -1.83 9.76 -17.27
CA ILE A 278 -2.69 10.95 -17.37
C ILE A 278 -1.87 12.13 -17.88
N ALA A 279 -0.68 12.37 -17.33
CA ALA A 279 0.21 13.45 -17.77
C ALA A 279 0.58 13.33 -19.27
N ILE A 280 0.90 12.12 -19.75
CA ILE A 280 1.11 11.79 -21.17
C ILE A 280 -0.15 12.11 -21.99
N SER A 281 -1.31 11.62 -21.57
CA SER A 281 -2.57 11.75 -22.33
C SER A 281 -2.99 13.22 -22.49
N LEU A 282 -2.88 14.01 -21.42
CA LEU A 282 -3.14 15.45 -21.45
C LEU A 282 -2.08 16.21 -22.29
N SER A 283 -0.80 15.81 -22.19
CA SER A 283 0.30 16.39 -22.98
C SER A 283 0.17 16.11 -24.49
N HIS A 284 -0.33 14.93 -24.86
CA HIS A 284 -0.71 14.62 -26.24
C HIS A 284 -1.90 15.50 -26.68
N THR A 285 -2.93 15.61 -25.84
CA THR A 285 -4.15 16.40 -26.10
C THR A 285 -3.87 17.90 -26.37
N ILE A 286 -2.82 18.48 -25.78
CA ILE A 286 -2.41 19.88 -26.05
C ILE A 286 -1.15 20.02 -26.93
N GLY A 287 -0.63 18.92 -27.50
CA GLY A 287 0.46 18.96 -28.48
C GLY A 287 1.88 19.14 -27.92
N LEU A 288 2.15 18.89 -26.62
CA LEU A 288 3.50 19.04 -26.05
C LEU A 288 4.55 18.08 -26.64
N HIS A 289 4.10 17.04 -27.36
CA HIS A 289 4.92 16.08 -28.11
C HIS A 289 5.34 16.57 -29.50
N MET A 290 4.67 17.61 -30.04
CA MET A 290 4.84 18.14 -31.40
C MET A 290 5.24 19.63 -31.43
N LEU A 291 6.08 20.06 -30.47
CA LEU A 291 6.51 21.46 -30.36
C LEU A 291 7.50 21.82 -31.47
N THR A 292 6.98 22.19 -32.64
CA THR A 292 7.74 22.73 -33.78
C THR A 292 7.82 24.26 -33.72
N SER A 293 8.79 24.83 -34.45
CA SER A 293 8.88 26.28 -34.68
C SER A 293 8.57 26.57 -36.15
N PRO A 294 7.60 27.45 -36.43
CA PRO A 294 7.99 28.80 -36.87
C PRO A 294 7.09 29.91 -36.27
N SER A 295 6.66 29.77 -35.02
CA SER A 295 5.75 30.74 -34.39
C SER A 295 6.43 32.09 -34.10
N ARG A 296 5.66 33.19 -34.11
CA ARG A 296 6.16 34.56 -33.82
C ARG A 296 6.89 34.71 -32.48
N ASN A 297 6.63 33.82 -31.51
CA ASN A 297 7.15 33.88 -30.15
C ASN A 297 8.01 32.65 -29.77
N GLY A 298 8.30 31.76 -30.72
CA GLY A 298 9.05 30.52 -30.50
C GLY A 298 8.30 29.46 -29.66
N ILE A 299 9.04 28.43 -29.23
CA ILE A 299 8.57 27.37 -28.34
C ILE A 299 8.85 27.79 -26.89
N ARG A 300 7.81 27.90 -26.05
CA ARG A 300 7.96 28.21 -24.62
C ARG A 300 8.85 27.16 -23.93
N PRO A 301 9.93 27.56 -23.22
CA PRO A 301 10.81 26.63 -22.52
C PRO A 301 10.09 25.67 -21.57
N LEU A 302 9.19 26.20 -20.74
CA LEU A 302 8.37 25.43 -19.80
C LEU A 302 7.66 24.22 -20.44
N TRP A 303 7.09 24.38 -21.63
CA TRP A 303 6.36 23.31 -22.33
C TRP A 303 7.28 22.15 -22.74
N ARG A 304 8.51 22.47 -23.16
CA ARG A 304 9.54 21.48 -23.46
C ARG A 304 10.10 20.85 -22.19
N ARG A 305 10.29 21.62 -21.10
CA ARG A 305 10.66 21.07 -19.78
C ARG A 305 9.66 20.02 -19.32
N ILE A 306 8.36 20.35 -19.33
CA ILE A 306 7.27 19.43 -18.96
C ILE A 306 7.28 18.16 -19.82
N TRP A 307 7.37 18.27 -21.15
CA TRP A 307 7.41 17.11 -22.04
C TRP A 307 8.57 16.16 -21.72
N TRP A 308 9.80 16.68 -21.58
CA TRP A 308 10.96 15.84 -21.32
C TRP A 308 10.98 15.27 -19.89
N CYS A 309 10.37 15.92 -18.90
CA CYS A 309 10.16 15.33 -17.56
C CYS A 309 9.18 14.15 -17.60
N ILE A 310 8.11 14.24 -18.41
CA ILE A 310 7.16 13.15 -18.61
C ILE A 310 7.80 11.96 -19.34
N TYR A 311 8.64 12.23 -20.34
CA TYR A 311 9.43 11.20 -21.03
C TYR A 311 10.46 10.54 -20.09
N TYR A 312 11.18 11.32 -19.28
CA TYR A 312 12.05 10.83 -18.21
C TYR A 312 11.32 9.86 -17.29
N ARG A 313 10.21 10.30 -16.69
CA ARG A 313 9.41 9.47 -15.80
C ARG A 313 8.90 8.20 -16.50
N GLU A 314 8.53 8.27 -17.78
CA GLU A 314 8.07 7.11 -18.55
C GLU A 314 9.17 6.06 -18.77
N VAL A 315 10.36 6.49 -19.22
CA VAL A 315 11.49 5.58 -19.50
C VAL A 315 11.97 4.87 -18.22
N TRP A 316 12.15 5.61 -17.13
CA TRP A 316 12.69 5.03 -15.89
C TRP A 316 11.66 4.16 -15.14
N LEU A 317 10.36 4.51 -15.18
CA LEU A 317 9.30 3.61 -14.73
C LEU A 317 9.20 2.35 -15.61
N SER A 318 9.34 2.47 -16.94
CA SER A 318 9.30 1.33 -17.86
C SER A 318 10.43 0.34 -17.59
N MET A 319 11.65 0.83 -17.39
CA MET A 319 12.81 0.02 -16.99
C MET A 319 12.58 -0.67 -15.64
N GLY A 320 12.19 0.10 -14.61
CA GLY A 320 12.02 -0.42 -13.24
C GLY A 320 10.84 -1.39 -13.06
N GLN A 321 9.77 -1.24 -13.85
CA GLN A 321 8.53 -2.02 -13.74
C GLN A 321 8.37 -3.09 -14.85
N GLY A 322 9.32 -3.22 -15.78
CA GLY A 322 9.20 -4.14 -16.92
C GLY A 322 7.98 -3.86 -17.82
N ARG A 323 7.49 -2.61 -17.84
CA ARG A 323 6.32 -2.18 -18.61
C ARG A 323 6.75 -1.60 -19.96
N PRO A 324 6.00 -1.80 -21.05
CA PRO A 324 6.26 -1.11 -22.31
C PRO A 324 6.10 0.41 -22.16
N MET A 325 7.00 1.17 -22.78
CA MET A 325 6.88 2.62 -22.89
C MET A 325 5.65 3.01 -23.70
N ARG A 326 4.89 4.03 -23.24
CA ARG A 326 3.74 4.59 -23.98
C ARG A 326 4.12 5.71 -24.95
N ILE A 327 5.34 6.24 -24.85
CA ILE A 327 5.91 7.24 -25.77
C ILE A 327 6.89 6.52 -26.71
N SER A 328 6.71 6.67 -28.03
CA SER A 328 7.81 6.53 -28.99
C SER A 328 8.18 7.91 -29.51
N LEU A 329 9.48 8.22 -29.51
CA LEU A 329 9.98 9.48 -30.06
C LEU A 329 9.85 9.57 -31.58
N ASP A 330 9.67 8.45 -32.30
CA ASP A 330 9.38 8.44 -33.75
C ASP A 330 8.06 9.17 -34.08
N HIS A 331 7.16 9.30 -33.11
CA HIS A 331 5.88 10.00 -33.23
C HIS A 331 5.92 11.41 -32.60
N CYS A 332 7.11 11.92 -32.27
CA CYS A 332 7.30 13.18 -31.55
C CYS A 332 8.22 14.12 -32.35
N SER A 333 7.95 15.42 -32.29
CA SER A 333 8.79 16.44 -32.94
C SER A 333 9.22 17.57 -32.01
N THR A 334 8.95 17.46 -30.71
CA THR A 334 9.49 18.37 -29.69
C THR A 334 11.00 18.19 -29.60
N PRO A 335 11.81 19.25 -29.85
CA PRO A 335 13.26 19.14 -29.81
C PRO A 335 13.79 18.86 -28.40
N MET A 336 14.97 18.24 -28.32
CA MET A 336 15.75 18.09 -27.09
C MET A 336 15.89 19.43 -26.34
N PRO A 337 15.93 19.42 -24.99
CA PRO A 337 16.08 20.64 -24.22
C PRO A 337 17.52 21.17 -24.28
N GLY A 338 17.67 22.47 -24.03
CA GLY A 338 18.97 23.15 -24.10
C GLY A 338 19.16 24.22 -23.02
N LEU A 339 20.25 24.99 -23.12
CA LEU A 339 20.60 26.03 -22.13
C LEU A 339 19.53 27.15 -22.01
N TYR A 340 18.69 27.34 -23.03
CA TYR A 340 17.53 28.22 -22.98
C TYR A 340 16.35 27.66 -22.16
N ASP A 341 16.39 26.39 -21.75
CA ASP A 341 15.45 25.80 -20.79
C ASP A 341 15.93 25.93 -19.35
N THR A 342 17.22 26.13 -19.14
CA THR A 342 17.83 26.29 -17.81
C THR A 342 17.89 27.75 -17.34
N SER A 343 17.29 28.68 -18.08
CA SER A 343 17.14 30.07 -17.65
C SER A 343 16.06 30.18 -16.56
N SER A 344 16.46 30.60 -15.36
CA SER A 344 15.60 30.69 -14.19
C SER A 344 15.71 32.07 -13.54
N SER A 345 14.74 32.96 -13.81
CA SER A 345 14.59 34.25 -13.15
C SER A 345 13.64 34.14 -11.95
N CYS A 346 14.05 34.66 -10.79
CA CYS A 346 13.27 34.71 -9.58
C CYS A 346 13.40 36.12 -8.96
N SER A 347 12.33 36.64 -8.35
CA SER A 347 12.40 37.93 -7.65
C SER A 347 13.24 37.81 -6.37
N PRO A 348 13.96 38.87 -5.94
CA PRO A 348 14.86 38.81 -4.78
C PRO A 348 14.22 38.28 -3.49
N GLU A 349 12.96 38.61 -3.23
CA GLU A 349 12.19 38.18 -2.05
C GLU A 349 11.90 36.67 -2.02
N TYR A 350 11.93 36.00 -3.18
CA TYR A 350 11.73 34.56 -3.33
C TYR A 350 13.03 33.77 -3.50
N GLN A 351 14.19 34.44 -3.60
CA GLN A 351 15.50 33.78 -3.73
C GLN A 351 15.80 32.80 -2.57
N ARG A 352 15.22 33.01 -1.38
CA ARG A 352 15.33 32.13 -0.21
C ARG A 352 14.76 30.71 -0.39
N PHE A 353 13.89 30.51 -1.40
CA PHE A 353 13.32 29.20 -1.73
C PHE A 353 14.17 28.41 -2.74
N ILE A 354 15.15 29.04 -3.38
CA ILE A 354 15.90 28.50 -4.52
C ILE A 354 17.28 28.00 -4.08
N PRO A 355 17.74 26.80 -4.49
CA PRO A 355 19.10 26.36 -4.21
C PRO A 355 20.12 27.24 -4.95
N LYS A 356 21.22 27.61 -4.28
CA LYS A 356 22.28 28.47 -4.84
C LYS A 356 22.82 27.95 -6.19
N ASP A 357 22.90 26.63 -6.31
CA ASP A 357 23.49 25.92 -7.45
C ASP A 357 22.47 25.56 -8.55
N LEU A 358 21.29 26.21 -8.59
CA LEU A 358 20.21 25.85 -9.52
C LEU A 358 20.67 25.74 -10.98
N GLY A 359 21.53 26.64 -11.45
CA GLY A 359 22.07 26.57 -12.82
C GLY A 359 22.85 25.28 -13.09
N THR A 360 23.65 24.82 -12.12
CA THR A 360 24.38 23.55 -12.19
C THR A 360 23.42 22.35 -12.12
N LEU A 361 22.43 22.40 -11.24
CA LEU A 361 21.39 21.37 -11.08
C LEU A 361 20.57 21.19 -12.37
N LEU A 362 20.15 22.28 -13.00
CA LEU A 362 19.47 22.23 -14.31
C LEU A 362 20.40 21.77 -15.44
N GLY A 363 21.71 21.98 -15.33
CA GLY A 363 22.72 21.37 -16.20
C GLY A 363 22.85 19.84 -16.03
N ILE A 364 22.69 19.34 -14.80
CA ILE A 364 22.58 17.89 -14.52
C ILE A 364 21.29 17.34 -15.15
N TRP A 365 20.16 18.05 -15.03
CA TRP A 365 18.91 17.67 -15.68
C TRP A 365 19.04 17.54 -17.21
N LEU A 366 19.66 18.51 -17.91
CA LEU A 366 19.91 18.41 -19.35
C LEU A 366 20.69 17.14 -19.73
N LYS A 367 21.75 16.82 -18.96
CA LYS A 367 22.53 15.58 -19.15
C LYS A 367 21.70 14.33 -18.85
N LEU A 368 20.84 14.35 -17.83
CA LEU A 368 19.93 13.25 -17.51
C LEU A 368 18.89 12.97 -18.60
N ILE A 369 18.36 14.00 -19.27
CA ILE A 369 17.49 13.80 -20.45
C ILE A 369 18.26 13.13 -21.59
N GLY A 370 19.53 13.47 -21.80
CA GLY A 370 20.40 12.76 -22.75
C GLY A 370 20.57 11.27 -22.43
N VAL A 371 20.94 10.93 -21.18
CA VAL A 371 21.05 9.52 -20.72
C VAL A 371 19.71 8.78 -20.85
N THR A 372 18.60 9.48 -20.61
CA THR A 372 17.24 8.95 -20.72
C THR A 372 16.85 8.62 -22.15
N ASP A 373 17.24 9.42 -23.14
CA ASP A 373 17.04 9.09 -24.54
C ASP A 373 17.76 7.79 -24.92
N VAL A 374 19.05 7.67 -24.59
CA VAL A 374 19.80 6.42 -24.84
C VAL A 374 19.13 5.23 -24.14
N MET A 375 18.67 5.39 -22.88
CA MET A 375 17.92 4.35 -22.17
C MET A 375 16.60 3.98 -22.89
N GLY A 376 15.84 4.94 -23.40
CA GLY A 376 14.62 4.68 -24.17
C GLY A 376 14.88 3.90 -25.46
N ARG A 377 15.98 4.19 -26.16
CA ARG A 377 16.45 3.42 -27.33
C ARG A 377 16.91 2.02 -26.94
N ILE A 378 17.61 1.87 -25.81
CA ILE A 378 18.01 0.56 -25.25
C ILE A 378 16.78 -0.29 -24.91
N LEU A 379 15.77 0.26 -24.24
CA LEU A 379 14.53 -0.47 -23.95
C LEU A 379 13.82 -0.90 -25.23
N SER A 380 13.72 0.00 -26.21
CA SER A 380 13.07 -0.28 -27.51
C SER A 380 13.82 -1.36 -28.32
N THR A 381 15.15 -1.37 -28.26
CA THR A 381 16.00 -2.26 -29.07
C THR A 381 16.29 -3.60 -28.38
N ASN A 382 16.65 -3.59 -27.10
CA ASN A 382 17.13 -4.77 -26.37
C ASN A 382 16.01 -5.50 -25.60
N TYR A 383 14.89 -4.82 -25.31
CA TYR A 383 13.83 -5.31 -24.42
C TYR A 383 12.44 -5.39 -25.09
N THR A 384 12.38 -5.53 -26.43
CA THR A 384 11.12 -5.79 -27.16
C THR A 384 11.14 -7.13 -27.91
N ILE A 385 9.98 -7.76 -28.09
CA ILE A 385 9.87 -9.16 -28.57
C ILE A 385 10.35 -9.30 -30.02
N LYS A 386 10.27 -8.23 -30.81
CA LYS A 386 10.36 -8.25 -32.28
C LYS A 386 11.48 -7.41 -32.89
N SER A 387 12.23 -6.63 -32.09
CA SER A 387 13.40 -5.89 -32.59
C SER A 387 14.43 -6.84 -33.21
N ALA A 388 15.30 -6.37 -34.11
CA ALA A 388 16.52 -7.12 -34.46
C ALA A 388 17.44 -7.23 -33.23
N ARG A 389 18.46 -8.11 -33.26
CA ARG A 389 19.54 -7.98 -32.26
C ARG A 389 20.31 -6.69 -32.59
N PRO A 390 20.67 -5.85 -31.61
CA PRO A 390 21.56 -4.74 -31.90
C PRO A 390 22.91 -5.28 -32.41
N SER A 391 23.51 -4.55 -33.36
CA SER A 391 24.86 -4.84 -33.79
C SER A 391 25.88 -4.35 -32.77
N LYS A 392 27.10 -4.90 -32.81
CA LYS A 392 28.25 -4.44 -32.00
C LYS A 392 28.41 -2.91 -32.04
N ALA A 393 28.30 -2.32 -33.23
CA ALA A 393 28.44 -0.87 -33.44
C ALA A 393 27.31 -0.04 -32.79
N ILE A 394 26.08 -0.55 -32.69
CA ILE A 394 24.98 0.12 -31.97
C ILE A 394 25.26 0.13 -30.46
N ILE A 395 25.71 -1.01 -29.91
CA ILE A 395 26.04 -1.13 -28.49
C ILE A 395 27.23 -0.24 -28.13
N GLU A 396 28.25 -0.18 -28.98
CA GLU A 396 29.41 0.69 -28.81
C GLU A 396 29.03 2.17 -28.95
N LYS A 397 28.09 2.53 -29.84
CA LYS A 397 27.52 3.89 -29.92
C LYS A 397 26.80 4.28 -28.62
N ASP A 398 25.88 3.45 -28.13
CA ASP A 398 25.08 3.76 -26.94
C ASP A 398 25.96 3.83 -25.67
N ASP A 399 26.97 2.96 -25.52
CA ASP A 399 27.94 3.05 -24.42
C ASP A 399 28.78 4.34 -24.48
N ASN A 400 29.14 4.81 -25.68
CA ASN A 400 29.86 6.06 -25.86
C ASN A 400 28.97 7.29 -25.60
N GLU A 401 27.70 7.29 -26.01
CA GLU A 401 26.77 8.40 -25.71
C GLU A 401 26.47 8.49 -24.21
N ILE A 402 26.23 7.37 -23.52
CA ILE A 402 26.08 7.37 -22.04
C ILE A 402 27.35 7.94 -21.37
N ARG A 403 28.55 7.59 -21.85
CA ARG A 403 29.82 8.12 -21.33
C ARG A 403 30.02 9.61 -21.61
N ALA A 404 29.60 10.11 -22.77
CA ALA A 404 29.65 11.54 -23.10
C ALA A 404 28.81 12.41 -22.13
N HIS A 405 27.76 11.83 -21.53
CA HIS A 405 26.97 12.50 -20.52
C HIS A 405 27.60 12.50 -19.11
N TRP A 406 28.72 11.81 -18.86
CA TRP A 406 29.40 11.78 -17.54
C TRP A 406 29.69 13.18 -16.95
N ILE A 407 29.79 13.24 -15.61
CA ILE A 407 30.19 14.42 -14.85
C ILE A 407 31.29 14.01 -13.87
N HIS A 408 32.49 14.55 -14.07
CA HIS A 408 33.62 14.39 -13.18
C HIS A 408 33.35 15.04 -11.82
N ASP A 409 34.05 14.59 -10.78
CA ASP A 409 33.99 15.18 -9.45
C ASP A 409 34.37 16.66 -9.49
N GLY A 410 33.51 17.52 -8.93
CA GLY A 410 33.81 18.93 -8.68
C GLY A 410 34.63 19.11 -7.39
N ASN A 411 34.93 20.36 -7.05
CA ASN A 411 35.61 20.68 -5.78
C ASN A 411 34.80 20.20 -4.56
N ASN A 412 35.48 20.01 -3.42
CA ASN A 412 34.88 19.52 -2.18
C ASN A 412 33.85 20.49 -1.56
N ASP A 413 33.81 21.75 -1.97
CA ASP A 413 32.95 22.81 -1.39
C ASP A 413 31.51 22.86 -1.99
N GLN A 414 31.00 21.73 -2.51
CA GLN A 414 29.66 21.65 -3.09
C GLN A 414 28.56 21.66 -2.01
N SER A 415 27.38 22.19 -2.34
CA SER A 415 26.24 22.12 -1.43
C SER A 415 25.71 20.67 -1.31
N PRO A 416 25.14 20.26 -0.16
CA PRO A 416 24.54 18.93 0.02
C PRO A 416 23.46 18.60 -1.02
N VAL A 417 22.76 19.62 -1.52
CA VAL A 417 21.79 19.47 -2.62
C VAL A 417 22.51 19.08 -3.91
N LEU A 418 23.55 19.81 -4.31
CA LEU A 418 24.32 19.52 -5.52
C LEU A 418 25.04 18.17 -5.46
N ALA A 419 25.61 17.82 -4.30
CA ALA A 419 26.22 16.51 -4.07
C ALA A 419 25.20 15.37 -4.23
N SER A 420 24.04 15.47 -3.56
CA SER A 420 23.00 14.42 -3.64
C SER A 420 22.46 14.23 -5.06
N HIS A 421 22.25 15.31 -5.82
CA HIS A 421 21.84 15.22 -7.22
C HIS A 421 22.94 14.61 -8.10
N THR A 422 24.21 14.95 -7.86
CA THR A 422 25.35 14.40 -8.60
C THR A 422 25.50 12.90 -8.38
N TYR A 423 25.35 12.42 -7.14
CA TYR A 423 25.39 10.99 -6.84
C TYR A 423 24.18 10.23 -7.41
N GLN A 424 22.96 10.75 -7.25
CA GLN A 424 21.77 10.16 -7.85
C GLN A 424 21.85 10.11 -9.38
N TYR A 425 22.41 11.14 -10.01
CA TYR A 425 22.69 11.16 -11.45
C TYR A 425 23.68 10.07 -11.87
N ARG A 426 24.72 9.79 -11.06
CA ARG A 426 25.65 8.68 -11.31
C ARG A 426 24.93 7.33 -11.26
N LEU A 427 23.94 7.13 -10.39
CA LEU A 427 23.14 5.89 -10.38
C LEU A 427 22.37 5.69 -11.69
N HIS A 428 21.82 6.76 -12.27
CA HIS A 428 21.17 6.69 -13.59
C HIS A 428 22.17 6.29 -14.69
N ILE A 429 23.37 6.89 -14.74
CA ILE A 429 24.44 6.47 -15.68
C ILE A 429 24.73 4.97 -15.55
N GLN A 430 25.00 4.48 -14.35
CA GLN A 430 25.38 3.07 -14.17
C GLN A 430 24.22 2.11 -14.43
N ALA A 431 22.98 2.48 -14.09
CA ALA A 431 21.79 1.71 -14.44
C ALA A 431 21.58 1.60 -15.96
N ALA A 432 21.86 2.66 -16.73
CA ALA A 432 21.83 2.63 -18.19
C ALA A 432 22.92 1.71 -18.78
N ILE A 433 24.16 1.75 -18.26
CA ILE A 433 25.23 0.82 -18.66
C ILE A 433 24.86 -0.64 -18.32
N ILE A 434 24.21 -0.88 -17.17
CA ILE A 434 23.75 -2.21 -16.81
C ILE A 434 22.64 -2.69 -17.75
N ALA A 435 21.64 -1.87 -18.04
CA ALA A 435 20.58 -2.20 -19.01
C ALA A 435 21.14 -2.47 -20.43
N LEU A 436 22.16 -1.71 -20.86
CA LEU A 436 22.82 -1.91 -22.15
C LEU A 436 23.48 -3.29 -22.26
N TYR A 437 24.30 -3.68 -21.27
CA TYR A 437 25.14 -4.89 -21.38
C TYR A 437 24.51 -6.19 -20.86
N ARG A 438 23.46 -6.12 -20.02
CA ARG A 438 22.86 -7.29 -19.33
C ARG A 438 22.38 -8.42 -20.26
N PRO A 439 21.77 -8.18 -21.44
CA PRO A 439 21.38 -9.27 -22.36
C PRO A 439 22.58 -10.11 -22.84
N PHE A 440 23.75 -9.48 -23.01
CA PHE A 440 24.97 -10.13 -23.54
C PHE A 440 25.76 -10.93 -22.49
N LEU A 441 25.19 -11.15 -21.30
CA LEU A 441 25.60 -12.24 -20.42
C LEU A 441 25.31 -13.61 -21.02
N HIS A 442 24.25 -13.70 -21.84
CA HIS A 442 23.74 -14.95 -22.42
C HIS A 442 23.65 -14.89 -23.95
N GLU A 443 23.36 -13.72 -24.52
CA GLU A 443 23.28 -13.51 -25.96
C GLU A 443 24.61 -13.04 -26.60
N THR A 444 24.63 -12.99 -27.93
CA THR A 444 25.74 -12.48 -28.74
C THR A 444 25.16 -11.46 -29.73
N PRO A 445 25.73 -10.25 -29.87
CA PRO A 445 25.22 -9.21 -30.77
C PRO A 445 25.25 -9.62 -32.25
N GLU A 446 24.55 -8.85 -33.08
CA GLU A 446 24.69 -8.98 -34.53
C GLU A 446 26.07 -8.49 -35.00
N GLY A 447 26.67 -9.22 -35.94
CA GLY A 447 28.00 -8.93 -36.50
C GLY A 447 29.21 -9.36 -35.66
N VAL A 448 29.02 -10.04 -34.51
CA VAL A 448 30.10 -10.65 -33.72
C VAL A 448 30.35 -12.08 -34.18
N SER A 449 31.60 -12.45 -34.45
CA SER A 449 31.95 -13.81 -34.90
C SER A 449 31.89 -14.85 -33.77
N ASP A 450 31.89 -16.14 -34.13
CA ASP A 450 31.97 -17.22 -33.14
C ASP A 450 33.28 -17.20 -32.34
N ASP A 451 34.39 -16.79 -32.95
CA ASP A 451 35.70 -16.65 -32.30
C ASP A 451 35.74 -15.46 -31.32
N GLU A 452 35.02 -14.36 -31.62
CA GLU A 452 34.87 -13.20 -30.73
C GLU A 452 33.86 -13.45 -29.58
N ARG A 453 33.04 -14.51 -29.66
CA ARG A 453 31.89 -14.74 -28.78
C ARG A 453 32.21 -14.65 -27.29
N ASP A 454 33.31 -15.27 -26.86
CA ASP A 454 33.68 -15.30 -25.44
C ASP A 454 34.49 -14.08 -24.99
N SER A 455 35.22 -13.41 -25.91
CA SER A 455 35.80 -12.09 -25.62
C SER A 455 34.72 -11.04 -25.42
N TRP A 456 33.63 -11.11 -26.20
CA TRP A 456 32.44 -10.26 -26.01
C TRP A 456 31.75 -10.52 -24.66
N LYS A 457 31.54 -11.78 -24.27
CA LYS A 457 30.98 -12.09 -22.94
C LYS A 457 31.89 -11.61 -21.80
N ALA A 458 33.21 -11.66 -21.98
CA ALA A 458 34.16 -11.13 -21.01
C ALA A 458 34.07 -9.60 -20.90
N LEU A 459 33.96 -8.89 -22.03
CA LEU A 459 33.72 -7.44 -22.09
C LEU A 459 32.39 -7.07 -21.41
N ALA A 460 31.29 -7.73 -21.76
CA ALA A 460 29.97 -7.47 -21.17
C ALA A 460 29.98 -7.69 -19.66
N LYS A 461 30.57 -8.81 -19.17
CA LYS A 461 30.78 -9.03 -17.73
C LYS A 461 31.60 -7.90 -17.10
N SER A 462 32.73 -7.51 -17.70
CA SER A 462 33.59 -6.44 -17.19
C SER A 462 32.87 -5.09 -17.07
N LYS A 463 32.11 -4.69 -18.10
CA LYS A 463 31.28 -3.48 -18.11
C LYS A 463 30.23 -3.51 -16.98
N LEU A 464 29.56 -4.65 -16.80
CA LEU A 464 28.58 -4.86 -15.73
C LEU A 464 29.20 -4.78 -14.33
N ARG A 465 30.34 -5.46 -14.10
CA ARG A 465 31.10 -5.39 -12.83
C ARG A 465 31.46 -3.95 -12.47
N SER A 466 32.04 -3.23 -13.44
CA SER A 466 32.49 -1.84 -13.26
C SER A 466 31.32 -0.90 -12.98
N ALA A 467 30.22 -1.01 -13.74
CA ALA A 467 29.04 -0.19 -13.51
C ALA A 467 28.40 -0.45 -12.13
N ALA A 468 28.29 -1.73 -11.72
CA ALA A 468 27.74 -2.09 -10.41
C ALA A 468 28.61 -1.59 -9.25
N ALA A 469 29.95 -1.67 -9.38
CA ALA A 469 30.88 -1.12 -8.41
C ALA A 469 30.81 0.42 -8.32
N HIS A 470 30.76 1.13 -9.46
CA HIS A 470 30.62 2.59 -9.48
C HIS A 470 29.26 3.06 -8.90
N ALA A 471 28.19 2.29 -9.11
CA ALA A 471 26.88 2.58 -8.51
C ALA A 471 26.95 2.44 -6.98
N THR A 472 27.52 1.35 -6.47
CA THR A 472 27.74 1.17 -5.03
C THR A 472 28.66 2.23 -4.43
N HIS A 473 29.68 2.70 -5.17
CA HIS A 473 30.52 3.81 -4.72
C HIS A 473 29.72 5.11 -4.55
N ALA A 474 28.87 5.47 -5.52
CA ALA A 474 27.98 6.64 -5.39
C ALA A 474 26.98 6.50 -4.22
N ILE A 475 26.42 5.30 -3.99
CA ILE A 475 25.60 4.99 -2.81
C ILE A 475 26.40 5.20 -1.52
N ASN A 476 27.64 4.71 -1.45
CA ASN A 476 28.50 4.84 -0.28
C ASN A 476 28.87 6.30 0.02
N CYS A 477 29.09 7.14 -1.00
CA CYS A 477 29.27 8.58 -0.82
C CYS A 477 27.99 9.25 -0.28
N MET A 478 26.81 8.93 -0.84
CA MET A 478 25.54 9.43 -0.30
C MET A 478 25.31 9.02 1.16
N MET A 479 25.77 7.84 1.57
CA MET A 479 25.70 7.38 2.96
C MET A 479 26.72 8.10 3.86
N ALA A 480 27.96 8.29 3.40
CA ALA A 480 29.02 8.96 4.15
C ALA A 480 28.75 10.47 4.39
N GLU A 481 27.99 11.11 3.50
CA GLU A 481 27.60 12.52 3.56
C GLU A 481 26.17 12.75 4.12
N ASP A 482 25.48 11.70 4.59
CA ASP A 482 24.08 11.76 5.10
C ASP A 482 23.08 12.37 4.09
N LEU A 483 23.22 11.97 2.82
CA LEU A 483 22.43 12.43 1.67
C LEU A 483 21.37 11.43 1.19
N THR A 484 21.31 10.23 1.76
CA THR A 484 20.34 9.17 1.44
C THR A 484 18.89 9.61 1.66
N LYS A 485 18.63 10.40 2.71
CA LYS A 485 17.32 11.04 2.97
C LYS A 485 16.85 12.01 1.88
N PHE A 486 17.76 12.48 1.02
CA PHE A 486 17.45 13.32 -0.13
C PHE A 486 17.34 12.52 -1.45
N ALA A 487 17.34 11.19 -1.39
CA ALA A 487 17.13 10.34 -2.56
C ALA A 487 15.67 10.40 -3.05
N GLN A 488 15.47 10.59 -4.35
CA GLN A 488 14.15 10.52 -4.99
C GLN A 488 13.67 9.08 -5.14
N THR A 489 12.35 8.88 -5.32
CA THR A 489 11.74 7.54 -5.51
C THR A 489 12.32 6.77 -6.71
N ILE A 490 12.76 7.46 -7.77
CA ILE A 490 13.40 6.84 -8.94
C ILE A 490 14.77 6.24 -8.59
N ALA A 491 15.46 6.73 -7.55
CA ALA A 491 16.74 6.15 -7.12
C ALA A 491 16.60 4.66 -6.75
N VAL A 492 15.47 4.23 -6.16
CA VAL A 492 15.15 2.81 -5.89
C VAL A 492 15.24 1.95 -7.16
N LEU A 493 14.76 2.48 -8.28
CA LEU A 493 14.80 1.81 -9.58
C LEU A 493 16.23 1.74 -10.13
N THR A 494 17.07 2.75 -9.88
CA THR A 494 18.50 2.77 -10.28
C THR A 494 19.40 1.92 -9.38
N ILE A 495 19.02 1.69 -8.11
CA ILE A 495 19.73 0.80 -7.16
C ILE A 495 19.42 -0.68 -7.43
N SER A 496 18.30 -0.98 -8.09
CA SER A 496 17.88 -2.36 -8.37
C SER A 496 18.81 -3.11 -9.38
N PRO A 497 19.26 -2.51 -10.51
CA PRO A 497 20.25 -3.13 -11.41
C PRO A 497 21.60 -3.54 -10.77
N PRO A 498 22.33 -2.69 -10.02
CA PRO A 498 23.61 -3.09 -9.42
C PRO A 498 23.45 -4.20 -8.38
N ILE A 499 22.35 -4.23 -7.62
CA ILE A 499 22.03 -5.35 -6.71
C ILE A 499 21.95 -6.68 -7.48
N GLN A 500 21.30 -6.72 -8.65
CA GLN A 500 21.23 -7.94 -9.47
C GLN A 500 22.60 -8.43 -9.93
N ILE A 501 23.52 -7.51 -10.25
CA ILE A 501 24.88 -7.85 -10.64
C ILE A 501 25.68 -8.38 -9.45
N HIS A 502 25.61 -7.74 -8.28
CA HIS A 502 26.30 -8.22 -7.07
C HIS A 502 25.78 -9.58 -6.59
N LEU A 503 24.47 -9.83 -6.69
CA LEU A 503 23.87 -11.16 -6.43
C LEU A 503 24.38 -12.22 -7.42
N LEU A 504 24.43 -11.91 -8.72
CA LEU A 504 24.96 -12.81 -9.76
C LEU A 504 26.45 -13.11 -9.53
N GLU A 505 27.24 -12.10 -9.16
CA GLU A 505 28.66 -12.27 -8.87
C GLU A 505 28.88 -13.14 -7.62
N MET A 506 28.16 -12.88 -6.53
CA MET A 506 28.19 -13.67 -5.30
C MET A 506 27.84 -15.15 -5.56
N ALA A 507 26.81 -15.42 -6.39
CA ALA A 507 26.44 -16.76 -6.80
C ALA A 507 27.47 -17.45 -7.72
N SER A 508 28.26 -16.68 -8.48
CA SER A 508 29.18 -17.20 -9.51
C SER A 508 30.60 -17.50 -9.05
N SER A 509 30.99 -17.10 -7.83
CA SER A 509 32.42 -17.02 -7.46
C SER A 509 32.66 -17.22 -5.95
N LYS A 510 33.30 -18.34 -5.59
CA LYS A 510 33.91 -18.55 -4.25
C LYS A 510 35.19 -17.71 -4.00
N SER A 511 35.63 -16.89 -4.96
CA SER A 511 36.86 -16.06 -4.89
C SER A 511 36.70 -14.75 -4.10
N SER A 512 37.78 -13.98 -3.97
CA SER A 512 37.78 -12.62 -3.39
C SER A 512 36.77 -11.68 -4.05
N SER A 513 36.52 -11.80 -5.35
CA SER A 513 35.47 -11.03 -6.05
C SER A 513 34.08 -11.32 -5.51
N GLY A 514 33.78 -12.55 -5.08
CA GLY A 514 32.50 -12.90 -4.46
C GLY A 514 32.34 -12.26 -3.07
N LYS A 515 33.44 -12.16 -2.31
CA LYS A 515 33.46 -11.45 -1.02
C LYS A 515 33.24 -9.94 -1.19
N LEU A 516 33.86 -9.33 -2.22
CA LEU A 516 33.64 -7.92 -2.57
C LEU A 516 32.20 -7.67 -3.06
N ALA A 517 31.66 -8.54 -3.92
CA ALA A 517 30.27 -8.47 -4.37
C ALA A 517 29.28 -8.58 -3.19
N LYS A 518 29.53 -9.46 -2.21
CA LYS A 518 28.72 -9.56 -0.98
C LYS A 518 28.78 -8.26 -0.15
N HIS A 519 29.94 -7.63 -0.01
CA HIS A 519 30.06 -6.34 0.68
C HIS A 519 29.30 -5.23 -0.06
N ASN A 520 29.46 -5.14 -1.39
CA ASN A 520 28.79 -4.14 -2.21
C ASN A 520 27.26 -4.31 -2.21
N LEU A 521 26.78 -5.56 -2.22
CA LEU A 521 25.36 -5.91 -2.05
C LEU A 521 24.83 -5.40 -0.70
N ALA A 522 25.58 -5.58 0.39
CA ALA A 522 25.17 -5.11 1.71
C ALA A 522 25.03 -3.58 1.77
N LEU A 523 25.94 -2.82 1.14
CA LEU A 523 25.84 -1.36 1.02
C LEU A 523 24.59 -0.93 0.24
N CYS A 524 24.28 -1.61 -0.88
CA CYS A 524 23.07 -1.32 -1.66
C CYS A 524 21.79 -1.65 -0.90
N LEU A 525 21.77 -2.74 -0.12
CA LEU A 525 20.65 -3.09 0.76
C LEU A 525 20.49 -2.09 1.91
N LEU A 526 21.59 -1.60 2.51
CA LEU A 526 21.51 -0.59 3.58
C LEU A 526 20.90 0.74 3.08
N ALA A 527 21.21 1.14 1.85
CA ALA A 527 20.58 2.31 1.24
C ALA A 527 19.07 2.11 0.99
N LEU A 528 18.63 0.90 0.61
CA LEU A 528 17.21 0.57 0.55
C LEU A 528 16.56 0.51 1.96
N ASP A 529 17.31 0.07 2.98
CA ASP A 529 16.88 0.06 4.38
C ASP A 529 16.60 1.48 4.91
N GLU A 530 17.45 2.44 4.55
CA GLU A 530 17.23 3.85 4.86
C GLU A 530 16.06 4.44 4.06
N MET A 531 16.00 4.16 2.74
CA MET A 531 14.95 4.69 1.87
C MET A 531 13.54 4.13 2.18
N ARG A 532 13.42 2.92 2.74
CA ARG A 532 12.10 2.31 3.04
C ARG A 532 11.29 3.04 4.10
N LYS A 533 11.93 3.87 4.94
CA LYS A 533 11.27 4.78 5.87
C LYS A 533 10.33 5.77 5.16
N TYR A 534 10.66 6.12 3.91
CA TYR A 534 9.97 7.16 3.13
C TYR A 534 9.26 6.63 1.88
N TYR A 535 9.63 5.45 1.39
CA TYR A 535 9.13 4.88 0.14
C TYR A 535 8.77 3.39 0.25
N VAL A 536 7.49 3.06 0.04
CA VAL A 536 6.99 1.67 -0.07
C VAL A 536 7.73 0.88 -1.16
N SER A 537 8.11 1.53 -2.26
CA SER A 537 8.90 0.89 -3.32
C SER A 537 10.28 0.41 -2.85
N ALA A 538 10.90 1.11 -1.90
CA ALA A 538 12.17 0.70 -1.30
C ALA A 538 11.99 -0.47 -0.32
N ASP A 539 10.89 -0.51 0.45
CA ASP A 539 10.54 -1.67 1.28
C ASP A 539 10.34 -2.95 0.44
N ALA A 540 9.56 -2.85 -0.64
CA ALA A 540 9.32 -3.96 -1.56
C ALA A 540 10.62 -4.44 -2.23
N ALA A 541 11.48 -3.50 -2.68
CA ALA A 541 12.78 -3.84 -3.26
C ALA A 541 13.72 -4.48 -2.24
N TYR A 542 13.79 -3.95 -1.02
CA TYR A 542 14.60 -4.52 0.08
C TYR A 542 14.18 -5.95 0.39
N LYS A 543 12.88 -6.18 0.64
CA LYS A 543 12.34 -7.51 0.99
C LYS A 543 12.58 -8.53 -0.13
N LEU A 544 12.46 -8.12 -1.39
CA LEU A 544 12.78 -8.95 -2.56
C LEU A 544 14.26 -9.34 -2.61
N PHE A 545 15.15 -8.37 -2.49
CA PHE A 545 16.59 -8.59 -2.69
C PHE A 545 17.29 -9.21 -1.47
N ASP A 546 16.84 -8.96 -0.24
CA ASP A 546 17.38 -9.66 0.93
C ASP A 546 16.97 -11.13 0.95
N ARG A 547 15.71 -11.46 0.58
CA ARG A 547 15.29 -12.85 0.37
C ARG A 547 16.15 -13.54 -0.70
N ALA A 548 16.47 -12.85 -1.78
CA ALA A 548 17.40 -13.37 -2.81
C ALA A 548 18.83 -13.57 -2.27
N ARG A 549 19.36 -12.63 -1.47
CA ARG A 549 20.66 -12.77 -0.79
C ARG A 549 20.69 -14.01 0.10
N ILE A 550 19.69 -14.19 0.96
CA ILE A 550 19.58 -15.35 1.87
C ILE A 550 19.54 -16.66 1.08
N MET A 551 18.80 -16.72 -0.03
CA MET A 551 18.73 -17.92 -0.87
C MET A 551 20.09 -18.27 -1.51
N VAL A 552 20.82 -17.30 -2.05
CA VAL A 552 22.17 -17.52 -2.60
C VAL A 552 23.16 -17.95 -1.50
N GLU A 553 23.13 -17.29 -0.34
CA GLU A 553 23.97 -17.67 0.81
C GLU A 553 23.65 -19.05 1.39
N LYS A 554 22.43 -19.57 1.21
CA LYS A 554 22.06 -20.95 1.59
C LYS A 554 22.55 -21.96 0.55
N SER A 555 22.43 -21.65 -0.75
CA SER A 555 22.96 -22.52 -1.81
C SER A 555 24.46 -22.76 -1.65
N LEU A 556 25.23 -21.68 -1.50
CA LEU A 556 26.69 -21.75 -1.38
C LEU A 556 27.14 -22.61 -0.17
N ARG A 557 26.45 -22.50 0.97
CA ARG A 557 26.73 -23.32 2.16
C ARG A 557 26.44 -24.80 1.96
N ASN A 558 25.38 -25.15 1.23
CA ASN A 558 25.11 -26.54 0.87
C ASN A 558 26.15 -27.09 -0.13
N ASP A 559 26.61 -26.28 -1.08
CA ASP A 559 27.65 -26.63 -2.05
C ASP A 559 29.05 -26.80 -1.40
N ASP A 560 29.30 -26.13 -0.27
CA ASP A 560 30.51 -26.36 0.55
C ASP A 560 30.38 -27.70 1.30
N MET A 561 29.26 -27.94 2.01
CA MET A 561 29.03 -29.17 2.79
C MET A 561 29.12 -30.45 1.95
N HIS A 562 28.59 -30.45 0.71
CA HIS A 562 28.68 -31.58 -0.20
C HIS A 562 30.07 -31.78 -0.84
N SER A 563 31.02 -30.87 -0.63
CA SER A 563 32.39 -31.02 -1.17
C SER A 563 33.32 -31.79 -0.22
N GLU A 564 33.09 -31.74 1.09
CA GLU A 564 33.95 -32.40 2.09
C GLU A 564 33.76 -33.93 2.11
N ASP A 565 32.56 -34.43 1.83
CA ASP A 565 32.22 -35.87 1.71
C ASP A 565 32.84 -36.59 0.48
N SER A 566 33.72 -35.92 -0.30
CA SER A 566 34.19 -36.39 -1.61
C SER A 566 35.72 -36.54 -1.77
N ALA A 567 36.46 -36.56 -0.67
CA ALA A 567 37.90 -36.85 -0.69
C ALA A 567 38.20 -38.34 -0.97
N PRO A 568 39.10 -38.69 -1.91
CA PRO A 568 39.43 -40.08 -2.21
C PRO A 568 40.35 -40.69 -1.15
N VAL A 569 39.96 -41.86 -0.60
CA VAL A 569 40.78 -42.62 0.35
C VAL A 569 41.97 -43.27 -0.36
N THR A 570 43.19 -42.93 0.07
CA THR A 570 44.43 -43.66 -0.25
C THR A 570 44.90 -44.43 0.99
N ASP A 571 45.45 -45.63 0.78
CA ASP A 571 45.51 -46.71 1.77
C ASP A 571 46.92 -46.95 2.38
N CYS A 572 46.93 -47.59 3.56
CA CYS A 572 48.05 -48.22 4.28
C CYS A 572 49.14 -47.32 4.93
N PRO A 573 49.81 -47.77 6.03
CA PRO A 573 49.34 -48.68 7.10
C PRO A 573 49.71 -48.22 8.55
N ARG A 574 49.51 -49.10 9.54
CA ARG A 574 49.80 -48.96 11.00
C ARG A 574 51.30 -48.67 11.29
N GLU A 575 51.78 -48.24 12.48
CA GLU A 575 51.38 -48.56 13.88
C GLU A 575 51.83 -47.45 14.91
N PRO A 576 52.12 -47.64 16.24
CA PRO A 576 51.26 -47.10 17.32
C PRO A 576 51.90 -46.17 18.39
N GLN A 577 51.09 -45.85 19.43
CA GLN A 577 51.41 -45.32 20.79
C GLN A 577 51.71 -43.81 20.94
N GLY A 578 51.12 -43.16 21.96
CA GLY A 578 51.29 -41.71 22.18
C GLY A 578 50.48 -40.98 23.27
N VAL A 579 50.22 -41.60 24.43
CA VAL A 579 50.15 -40.95 25.78
C VAL A 579 49.33 -39.62 25.97
N GLU A 580 48.23 -39.72 26.72
CA GLU A 580 47.67 -38.70 27.67
C GLU A 580 47.08 -37.36 27.13
N THR A 581 46.18 -36.64 27.84
CA THR A 581 45.55 -36.82 29.17
C THR A 581 44.10 -36.25 29.27
N LEU A 582 43.31 -36.84 30.18
CA LEU A 582 42.26 -36.27 31.08
C LEU A 582 40.96 -35.59 30.58
N GLU A 583 39.88 -36.12 31.18
CA GLU A 583 38.66 -35.49 31.75
C GLU A 583 37.52 -34.99 30.82
N TRP A 584 36.37 -35.69 30.72
CA TRP A 584 35.31 -36.02 31.72
C TRP A 584 34.34 -34.83 31.91
N LEU A 585 32.99 -34.94 31.86
CA LEU A 585 32.04 -36.02 32.21
C LEU A 585 30.71 -35.96 31.40
N ASP A 586 30.08 -37.12 31.15
CA ASP A 586 28.69 -37.55 31.44
C ASP A 586 27.45 -36.63 31.31
N GLU A 587 26.21 -37.13 31.19
CA GLU A 587 25.66 -38.45 30.76
C GLU A 587 24.16 -38.26 30.41
N SER A 588 23.58 -39.15 29.60
CA SER A 588 22.44 -39.99 30.05
C SER A 588 21.88 -40.87 28.92
N ALA A 589 21.89 -42.16 29.18
CA ALA A 589 21.61 -43.26 28.28
C ALA A 589 20.26 -43.25 27.54
N SER A 590 20.27 -43.77 26.31
CA SER A 590 19.11 -44.40 25.68
C SER A 590 18.78 -45.74 26.34
N MET A 591 17.49 -46.11 26.39
CA MET A 591 17.08 -47.52 26.33
C MET A 591 16.40 -47.80 24.99
N GLY A 592 16.60 -49.01 24.46
CA GLY A 592 16.09 -49.44 23.15
C GLY A 592 15.47 -50.84 23.20
N TYR A 593 15.58 -51.55 22.07
CA TYR A 593 14.79 -52.73 21.68
C TYR A 593 13.33 -52.40 21.32
N GLU A 594 12.69 -53.08 20.35
CA GLU A 594 13.11 -54.31 19.65
C GLU A 594 12.84 -54.25 18.12
N VAL A 595 13.46 -55.17 17.38
CA VAL A 595 13.43 -55.25 15.91
C VAL A 595 12.65 -56.47 15.45
N THR A 596 11.79 -56.31 14.44
CA THR A 596 11.44 -57.41 13.53
C THR A 596 11.59 -56.97 12.07
N SER A 597 11.97 -57.91 11.20
CA SER A 597 12.36 -57.62 9.83
C SER A 597 11.83 -58.67 8.84
N VAL A 598 11.40 -58.21 7.66
CA VAL A 598 11.45 -58.97 6.40
C VAL A 598 11.74 -57.97 5.29
N ALA A 599 12.63 -58.32 4.36
CA ALA A 599 12.97 -57.49 3.21
C ALA A 599 13.07 -58.33 1.93
N GLN A 600 12.56 -57.80 0.81
CA GLN A 600 12.92 -58.22 -0.56
C GLN A 600 12.33 -57.24 -1.61
N GLY A 601 12.91 -57.19 -2.82
CA GLY A 601 12.27 -56.55 -3.99
C GLY A 601 12.90 -55.26 -4.55
N LYS A 602 14.17 -55.28 -4.99
CA LYS A 602 14.73 -54.20 -5.85
C LYS A 602 14.34 -54.42 -7.32
N ARG A 603 13.82 -53.39 -8.02
CA ARG A 603 14.40 -52.79 -9.26
C ARG A 603 13.45 -51.85 -10.03
N GLN A 604 14.08 -50.83 -10.64
CA GLN A 604 13.77 -50.20 -11.93
C GLN A 604 12.30 -50.13 -12.42
N VAL A 605 11.75 -48.91 -12.50
CA VAL A 605 11.02 -48.46 -13.69
C VAL A 605 11.57 -47.09 -14.11
N GLN A 606 11.85 -46.95 -15.40
CA GLN A 606 12.13 -45.68 -16.07
C GLN A 606 11.19 -45.61 -17.29
N THR A 607 10.66 -44.41 -17.58
CA THR A 607 9.82 -44.09 -18.76
C THR A 607 8.31 -44.39 -18.62
N THR A 608 7.52 -43.55 -19.30
CA THR A 608 6.11 -43.73 -19.71
C THR A 608 4.99 -43.39 -18.71
N VAL A 609 4.68 -42.09 -18.61
CA VAL A 609 3.27 -41.62 -18.71
C VAL A 609 3.24 -40.34 -19.55
N ILE A 610 2.75 -40.45 -20.78
CA ILE A 610 2.18 -39.37 -21.59
C ILE A 610 0.89 -39.96 -22.19
N GLN A 611 -0.17 -39.14 -22.33
CA GLN A 611 -1.54 -39.53 -22.69
C GLN A 611 -2.35 -40.20 -21.58
N GLU A 612 -2.98 -39.39 -20.71
CA GLU A 612 -4.38 -39.64 -20.27
C GLU A 612 -5.05 -38.35 -19.71
N ILE A 613 -5.14 -37.31 -20.55
CA ILE A 613 -6.05 -36.17 -20.33
C ILE A 613 -6.74 -35.83 -21.66
N ALA A 614 -7.83 -36.52 -21.95
CA ALA A 614 -8.76 -36.19 -23.02
C ALA A 614 -10.14 -36.76 -22.69
N ILE A 615 -11.18 -35.92 -22.80
CA ILE A 615 -12.61 -36.22 -22.54
C ILE A 615 -12.93 -36.48 -21.05
N ALA A 616 -13.97 -35.89 -20.43
CA ALA A 616 -14.61 -34.57 -20.58
C ALA A 616 -15.55 -34.37 -19.38
N ASP A 617 -15.65 -33.15 -18.85
CA ASP A 617 -16.89 -32.64 -18.26
C ASP A 617 -16.94 -31.10 -18.40
N GLU A 618 -18.13 -30.49 -18.41
CA GLU A 618 -18.33 -29.11 -18.86
C GLU A 618 -18.73 -28.09 -17.77
N ARG A 619 -18.41 -26.81 -18.07
CA ARG A 619 -18.99 -25.56 -17.51
C ARG A 619 -18.38 -25.07 -16.16
N PRO A 620 -18.49 -23.75 -15.82
CA PRO A 620 -17.41 -22.86 -16.27
C PRO A 620 -16.94 -21.77 -15.27
N ASN A 621 -15.93 -21.01 -15.69
CA ASN A 621 -15.72 -19.59 -15.35
C ASN A 621 -15.42 -19.16 -13.90
N TYR A 622 -14.37 -19.70 -13.25
CA TYR A 622 -13.61 -18.90 -12.26
C TYR A 622 -12.08 -19.02 -12.33
N ARG A 623 -11.53 -19.97 -13.10
CA ARG A 623 -10.09 -20.27 -13.23
C ARG A 623 -9.23 -19.21 -13.95
N LYS A 624 -9.77 -18.03 -14.26
CA LYS A 624 -9.11 -17.00 -15.11
C LYS A 624 -8.48 -15.82 -14.36
N LYS A 625 -8.75 -15.62 -13.07
CA LYS A 625 -8.25 -14.45 -12.33
C LYS A 625 -6.97 -14.71 -11.52
N THR A 626 -6.93 -15.79 -10.74
CA THR A 626 -5.69 -16.23 -10.03
C THR A 626 -4.56 -16.47 -11.02
N LEU A 627 -4.88 -17.14 -12.14
CA LEU A 627 -3.94 -17.35 -13.25
C LEU A 627 -3.40 -16.04 -13.83
N HIS A 628 -4.08 -14.90 -13.65
CA HIS A 628 -3.68 -13.60 -14.20
C HIS A 628 -2.70 -12.85 -13.29
N GLU A 629 -2.78 -13.04 -11.97
CA GLU A 629 -1.85 -12.49 -10.98
C GLU A 629 -0.60 -13.38 -10.87
N GLU A 630 -0.78 -14.70 -10.93
CA GLU A 630 0.31 -15.67 -11.14
C GLU A 630 1.00 -15.45 -12.50
N LEU A 631 0.24 -15.19 -13.57
CA LEU A 631 0.83 -14.70 -14.82
C LEU A 631 1.54 -13.37 -14.59
N GLU A 632 0.96 -12.35 -13.97
CA GLU A 632 1.61 -11.03 -13.90
C GLU A 632 2.92 -11.05 -13.10
N ILE A 633 3.02 -11.81 -12.01
CA ILE A 633 4.29 -11.97 -11.27
C ILE A 633 5.28 -12.86 -12.04
N SER A 634 4.83 -13.95 -12.66
CA SER A 634 5.67 -14.78 -13.54
C SER A 634 6.13 -14.03 -14.79
N ILE A 635 5.30 -13.10 -15.30
CA ILE A 635 5.56 -12.17 -16.40
C ILE A 635 6.48 -11.05 -15.94
N TYR A 636 6.38 -10.57 -14.70
CA TYR A 636 7.32 -9.61 -14.13
C TYR A 636 8.72 -10.23 -14.06
N LEU A 637 8.83 -11.46 -13.53
CA LEU A 637 10.09 -12.19 -13.40
C LEU A 637 10.64 -12.69 -14.76
N SER A 638 9.79 -13.11 -15.71
CA SER A 638 10.22 -13.50 -17.06
C SER A 638 10.54 -12.30 -17.97
N LYS A 639 9.87 -11.14 -17.81
CA LYS A 639 10.28 -9.88 -18.46
C LYS A 639 11.55 -9.30 -17.83
N LEU A 640 11.74 -9.42 -16.51
CA LEU A 640 13.02 -9.11 -15.86
C LEU A 640 14.14 -10.07 -16.31
N THR A 641 13.82 -11.23 -16.89
CA THR A 641 14.78 -12.13 -17.54
C THR A 641 14.67 -12.08 -19.07
N TYR A 642 14.41 -10.89 -19.63
CA TYR A 642 14.48 -10.65 -21.08
C TYR A 642 15.82 -11.10 -21.67
N GLY A 643 15.74 -12.22 -22.37
CA GLY A 643 16.83 -12.86 -23.11
C GLY A 643 16.17 -13.74 -24.17
N ARG A 644 16.53 -13.51 -25.42
CA ARG A 644 15.83 -14.00 -26.60
C ARG A 644 16.02 -15.51 -26.78
N ASP A 645 14.95 -16.26 -26.57
CA ASP A 645 14.78 -17.69 -26.87
C ASP A 645 15.87 -18.65 -26.34
N LYS A 646 15.70 -19.13 -25.09
CA LYS A 646 15.75 -20.58 -24.71
C LYS A 646 15.64 -20.83 -23.20
N ILE A 647 14.51 -21.41 -22.76
CA ILE A 647 14.30 -21.93 -21.38
C ILE A 647 14.99 -23.31 -21.15
N THR A 648 15.68 -23.85 -22.17
CA THR A 648 16.16 -25.25 -22.20
C THR A 648 17.54 -25.52 -21.61
N THR A 649 18.36 -24.50 -21.30
CA THR A 649 19.76 -24.70 -20.84
C THR A 649 20.10 -23.92 -19.56
N MET A 650 19.44 -24.29 -18.46
CA MET A 650 19.93 -24.05 -17.09
C MET A 650 20.06 -25.40 -16.35
N PRO A 651 21.01 -25.56 -15.40
CA PRO A 651 21.14 -26.77 -14.60
C PRO A 651 19.83 -27.11 -13.86
N SER A 652 19.53 -28.40 -13.75
CA SER A 652 18.29 -28.94 -13.16
C SER A 652 18.05 -28.48 -11.72
N ILE A 653 19.12 -28.25 -10.96
CA ILE A 653 19.09 -27.81 -9.55
C ILE A 653 18.28 -26.50 -9.39
N LEU A 654 18.45 -25.52 -10.29
CA LEU A 654 17.68 -24.26 -10.23
C LEU A 654 16.19 -24.47 -10.52
N LYS A 655 15.84 -25.38 -11.45
CA LYS A 655 14.44 -25.63 -11.80
C LYS A 655 13.67 -26.27 -10.65
N SER A 656 14.25 -27.29 -10.01
CA SER A 656 13.63 -27.93 -8.83
C SER A 656 13.58 -27.01 -7.62
N GLY A 657 14.67 -26.27 -7.36
CA GLY A 657 14.73 -25.32 -6.23
C GLY A 657 13.70 -24.20 -6.33
N ILE A 658 13.49 -23.63 -7.53
CA ILE A 658 12.55 -22.51 -7.71
C ILE A 658 11.09 -22.98 -7.72
N LEU A 659 10.75 -24.08 -8.40
CA LEU A 659 9.36 -24.57 -8.39
C LEU A 659 8.92 -25.09 -7.00
N ALA A 660 9.80 -25.78 -6.26
CA ALA A 660 9.45 -26.28 -4.93
C ALA A 660 9.30 -25.16 -3.88
N VAL A 661 10.11 -24.09 -3.95
CA VAL A 661 10.03 -22.96 -3.01
C VAL A 661 8.85 -22.04 -3.32
N LEU A 662 8.42 -21.91 -4.58
CA LEU A 662 7.22 -21.15 -4.93
C LEU A 662 5.91 -21.78 -4.42
N ALA A 663 5.89 -23.10 -4.18
CA ALA A 663 4.75 -23.79 -3.54
C ALA A 663 4.73 -23.68 -2.00
N GLY A 664 5.82 -23.25 -1.36
CA GLY A 664 6.00 -23.27 0.10
C GLY A 664 6.35 -21.93 0.72
N GLY A 665 5.98 -20.82 0.06
CA GLY A 665 6.49 -19.48 0.37
C GLY A 665 5.48 -18.34 0.44
N LEU A 666 4.18 -18.66 0.36
CA LEU A 666 3.07 -17.78 0.79
C LEU A 666 2.79 -18.07 2.27
N LEU A 667 2.53 -17.03 3.07
CA LEU A 667 1.50 -17.18 4.10
C LEU A 667 0.20 -17.40 3.32
N ALA A 668 -0.36 -18.62 3.40
CA ALA A 668 -1.63 -18.90 2.75
C ALA A 668 -2.66 -17.89 3.29
N SER A 669 -3.36 -17.20 2.38
CA SER A 669 -4.52 -16.39 2.78
C SER A 669 -5.43 -17.29 3.60
N ALA A 670 -5.71 -16.91 4.84
CA ALA A 670 -6.58 -17.71 5.67
C ALA A 670 -7.95 -17.74 5.00
N ASP A 671 -8.52 -18.94 4.86
CA ASP A 671 -9.94 -19.05 4.49
C ASP A 671 -10.78 -18.61 5.69
N THR A 672 -10.99 -17.29 5.81
CA THR A 672 -11.88 -16.71 6.80
C THR A 672 -13.32 -16.66 6.30
N CYS A 673 -13.57 -16.83 4.99
CA CYS A 673 -14.93 -16.95 4.43
C CYS A 673 -15.77 -18.09 5.03
N LYS A 674 -15.14 -19.09 5.64
CA LYS A 674 -15.81 -20.13 6.45
C LYS A 674 -16.50 -19.61 7.71
N PHE A 675 -16.17 -18.41 8.18
CA PHE A 675 -16.85 -17.74 9.30
C PHE A 675 -18.02 -16.90 8.75
N GLN A 676 -19.18 -17.52 8.57
CA GLN A 676 -20.45 -16.87 8.25
C GLN A 676 -21.34 -17.07 9.48
N GLY A 677 -21.24 -16.18 10.46
CA GLY A 677 -21.75 -16.49 11.80
C GLY A 677 -22.28 -15.32 12.59
N VAL A 678 -22.54 -15.59 13.86
CA VAL A 678 -23.15 -14.65 14.81
C VAL A 678 -22.62 -14.90 16.22
N ASN A 679 -22.84 -13.93 17.11
CA ASN A 679 -22.57 -14.06 18.54
C ASN A 679 -23.85 -14.47 19.30
N TRP A 680 -23.78 -15.47 20.19
CA TRP A 680 -24.84 -15.76 21.17
C TRP A 680 -24.38 -15.26 22.54
N ALA A 681 -25.14 -14.34 23.12
CA ALA A 681 -24.76 -13.57 24.30
C ALA A 681 -25.66 -13.86 25.52
N VAL A 682 -25.24 -13.39 26.68
CA VAL A 682 -26.11 -13.24 27.86
C VAL A 682 -27.16 -12.13 27.64
N LEU A 683 -28.12 -11.99 28.54
CA LEU A 683 -28.91 -10.77 28.64
C LEU A 683 -28.10 -9.67 29.34
N GLY A 684 -28.03 -8.49 28.74
CA GLY A 684 -27.15 -7.40 29.16
C GLY A 684 -25.87 -7.37 28.32
N ASP A 685 -24.71 -7.47 28.98
CA ASP A 685 -23.40 -7.54 28.33
C ASP A 685 -22.62 -8.75 28.89
N ASN A 686 -21.73 -9.34 28.11
CA ASN A 686 -20.90 -10.49 28.50
C ASN A 686 -19.84 -10.12 29.56
N PHE A 687 -19.63 -8.84 29.87
CA PHE A 687 -18.78 -8.36 30.97
C PHE A 687 -19.37 -8.64 32.37
N VAL A 688 -19.67 -9.92 32.66
CA VAL A 688 -20.33 -10.39 33.89
C VAL A 688 -19.30 -10.85 34.92
N ASN A 689 -19.36 -10.31 36.15
CA ASN A 689 -18.62 -10.87 37.29
C ASN A 689 -19.35 -12.10 37.86
N GLY A 690 -19.42 -13.16 37.06
CA GLY A 690 -20.18 -14.37 37.35
C GLY A 690 -20.27 -15.30 36.15
N PRO A 691 -20.79 -16.53 36.31
CA PRO A 691 -20.93 -17.50 35.22
C PRO A 691 -21.86 -16.96 34.12
N LEU A 692 -21.46 -17.13 32.86
CA LEU A 692 -22.19 -16.68 31.69
C LEU A 692 -23.34 -17.63 31.38
N VAL A 693 -24.57 -17.14 31.51
CA VAL A 693 -25.80 -17.86 31.18
C VAL A 693 -26.40 -17.20 29.94
N LEU A 694 -26.23 -17.83 28.78
CA LEU A 694 -26.67 -17.27 27.50
C LEU A 694 -28.19 -17.15 27.43
N ARG A 695 -28.70 -16.17 26.69
CA ARG A 695 -30.14 -15.92 26.54
C ARG A 695 -30.85 -17.17 26.01
N GLY A 696 -31.69 -17.76 26.86
CA GLY A 696 -32.44 -19.01 26.64
C GLY A 696 -32.11 -20.10 27.66
N LEU A 697 -30.90 -20.07 28.23
CA LEU A 697 -30.45 -20.98 29.28
C LEU A 697 -30.87 -20.47 30.68
N ASP A 698 -30.91 -21.38 31.64
CA ASP A 698 -31.01 -21.09 33.08
C ASP A 698 -29.84 -21.74 33.82
N LYS A 699 -29.37 -21.13 34.91
CA LYS A 699 -28.23 -21.64 35.70
C LYS A 699 -28.49 -22.99 36.39
N SER A 700 -29.75 -23.43 36.45
CA SER A 700 -30.17 -24.74 36.95
C SER A 700 -30.28 -25.82 35.86
N ASP A 701 -30.11 -25.47 34.57
CA ASP A 701 -30.05 -26.45 33.49
C ASP A 701 -28.87 -27.43 33.68
N ASN A 702 -29.09 -28.71 33.38
CA ASN A 702 -28.01 -29.69 33.24
C ASN A 702 -27.47 -29.72 31.78
N TYR A 703 -26.40 -30.49 31.54
CA TYR A 703 -25.82 -30.66 30.19
C TYR A 703 -26.88 -31.00 29.12
N ASP A 704 -27.74 -31.98 29.38
CA ASP A 704 -28.75 -32.43 28.41
C ASP A 704 -29.77 -31.33 28.09
N THR A 705 -30.18 -30.54 29.09
CA THR A 705 -31.12 -29.42 28.93
C THR A 705 -30.47 -28.24 28.20
N VAL A 706 -29.23 -27.88 28.56
CA VAL A 706 -28.46 -26.85 27.84
C VAL A 706 -28.26 -27.25 26.39
N ARG A 707 -27.89 -28.52 26.14
CA ARG A 707 -27.68 -29.07 24.81
C ARG A 707 -28.95 -29.07 23.97
N ALA A 708 -30.09 -29.52 24.52
CA ALA A 708 -31.38 -29.47 23.81
C ALA A 708 -31.82 -28.04 23.46
N LYS A 709 -31.62 -27.07 24.37
CA LYS A 709 -31.87 -25.65 24.12
C LYS A 709 -30.94 -25.08 23.04
N ALA A 710 -29.67 -25.48 23.05
CA ALA A 710 -28.68 -25.09 22.05
C ALA A 710 -29.00 -25.71 20.67
N ASP A 711 -29.41 -26.97 20.60
CA ASP A 711 -29.83 -27.64 19.37
C ASP A 711 -31.00 -26.90 18.71
N ALA A 712 -32.01 -26.48 19.48
CA ALA A 712 -33.13 -25.68 18.99
C ALA A 712 -32.70 -24.29 18.47
N ILE A 713 -31.81 -23.61 19.20
CA ILE A 713 -31.28 -22.29 18.81
C ILE A 713 -30.39 -22.39 17.56
N TYR A 714 -29.49 -23.38 17.45
CA TYR A 714 -28.67 -23.56 16.25
C TYR A 714 -29.46 -24.05 15.04
N THR A 715 -30.52 -24.83 15.24
CA THR A 715 -31.48 -25.15 14.18
C THR A 715 -32.08 -23.85 13.63
N GLY A 716 -32.69 -23.02 14.48
CA GLY A 716 -33.26 -21.73 14.07
C GLY A 716 -32.25 -20.78 13.43
N LEU A 717 -31.00 -20.71 13.93
CA LEU A 717 -29.94 -19.89 13.34
C LEU A 717 -29.49 -20.41 11.96
N LYS A 718 -29.51 -21.73 11.73
CA LYS A 718 -29.17 -22.31 10.43
C LYS A 718 -30.33 -22.24 9.44
N GLU A 719 -31.58 -22.30 9.90
CA GLU A 719 -32.75 -22.11 9.05
C GLU A 719 -32.92 -20.64 8.65
N ASN A 720 -32.86 -19.70 9.60
CA ASN A 720 -33.11 -18.28 9.34
C ASN A 720 -31.91 -17.54 8.72
N LEU A 721 -30.68 -17.94 9.04
CA LEU A 721 -29.46 -17.23 8.61
C LEU A 721 -28.43 -18.12 7.90
N GLY A 722 -28.61 -19.44 7.86
CA GLY A 722 -27.67 -20.35 7.19
C GLY A 722 -26.24 -20.29 7.75
N ILE A 723 -26.06 -20.11 9.06
CA ILE A 723 -24.72 -19.91 9.65
C ILE A 723 -23.80 -21.13 9.49
N THR A 724 -22.50 -20.85 9.34
CA THR A 724 -21.38 -21.82 9.33
C THR A 724 -20.44 -21.64 10.52
N ALA A 725 -20.69 -20.62 11.37
CA ALA A 725 -19.92 -20.34 12.57
C ALA A 725 -20.77 -19.73 13.69
N ILE A 726 -20.33 -19.90 14.93
CA ILE A 726 -20.87 -19.23 16.11
C ILE A 726 -19.72 -18.69 16.97
N ARG A 727 -19.87 -17.50 17.54
CA ARG A 727 -18.97 -16.94 18.55
C ARG A 727 -19.65 -16.97 19.91
N LEU A 728 -18.97 -17.53 20.90
CA LEU A 728 -19.49 -17.80 22.24
C LEU A 728 -18.54 -17.19 23.29
N PRO A 729 -19.06 -16.54 24.34
CA PRO A 729 -18.25 -15.99 25.40
C PRO A 729 -17.82 -17.06 26.40
N VAL A 730 -16.63 -16.90 26.97
CA VAL A 730 -16.18 -17.59 28.18
C VAL A 730 -15.56 -16.57 29.15
N ASN A 731 -15.62 -16.86 30.45
CA ASN A 731 -14.88 -16.12 31.48
C ASN A 731 -14.42 -17.10 32.58
N THR A 732 -13.57 -16.66 33.50
CA THR A 732 -13.03 -17.56 34.54
C THR A 732 -14.14 -18.08 35.46
N LYS A 733 -15.17 -17.26 35.71
CA LYS A 733 -16.32 -17.67 36.54
C LYS A 733 -17.20 -18.73 35.88
N THR A 734 -17.17 -18.85 34.55
CA THR A 734 -17.86 -19.88 33.78
C THR A 734 -17.09 -21.19 33.84
N VAL A 735 -15.86 -21.19 33.31
CA VAL A 735 -15.05 -22.41 33.10
C VAL A 735 -14.55 -23.00 34.42
N ASN A 736 -14.07 -22.18 35.35
CA ASN A 736 -13.49 -22.66 36.62
C ASN A 736 -14.59 -22.96 37.66
N SER A 737 -15.79 -23.35 37.22
CA SER A 737 -16.96 -23.61 38.05
C SER A 737 -17.73 -24.84 37.56
N THR A 738 -18.62 -25.37 38.41
CA THR A 738 -19.50 -26.49 38.04
C THR A 738 -20.46 -26.19 36.88
N TRP A 739 -20.69 -24.91 36.55
CA TRP A 739 -21.51 -24.50 35.40
C TRP A 739 -20.87 -24.90 34.06
N TRP A 740 -19.54 -25.03 33.99
CA TRP A 740 -18.84 -25.47 32.78
C TRP A 740 -19.34 -26.83 32.27
N ASN A 741 -19.67 -27.74 33.17
CA ASN A 741 -20.20 -29.07 32.84
C ASN A 741 -21.55 -29.02 32.12
N ALA A 742 -22.34 -27.96 32.32
CA ALA A 742 -23.57 -27.71 31.57
C ALA A 742 -23.28 -26.88 30.31
N TYR A 743 -22.47 -25.83 30.43
CA TYR A 743 -22.09 -24.93 29.34
C TYR A 743 -21.41 -25.64 28.17
N ALA A 744 -20.67 -26.74 28.42
CA ALA A 744 -20.10 -27.59 27.36
C ALA A 744 -21.15 -28.07 26.35
N GLY A 745 -22.42 -28.28 26.76
CA GLY A 745 -23.51 -28.63 25.87
C GLY A 745 -23.79 -27.60 24.77
N VAL A 746 -23.46 -26.32 25.01
CA VAL A 746 -23.54 -25.24 24.00
C VAL A 746 -22.49 -25.42 22.89
N ILE A 747 -21.30 -25.92 23.24
CA ILE A 747 -20.13 -26.04 22.36
C ILE A 747 -20.18 -27.36 21.58
N ASP A 748 -20.57 -28.44 22.25
CA ASP A 748 -20.76 -29.75 21.63
C ASP A 748 -21.91 -29.71 20.62
N SER A 749 -23.06 -29.13 21.00
CA SER A 749 -24.21 -28.91 20.12
C SER A 749 -23.83 -28.12 18.86
N ALA A 750 -23.01 -27.06 18.98
CA ALA A 750 -22.54 -26.29 17.84
C ALA A 750 -21.64 -27.12 16.90
N THR A 751 -20.76 -27.95 17.47
CA THR A 751 -19.89 -28.86 16.72
C THR A 751 -20.71 -29.87 15.93
N ASP A 752 -21.71 -30.50 16.56
CA ASP A 752 -22.58 -31.49 15.90
C ASP A 752 -23.50 -30.83 14.85
N HIS A 753 -23.86 -29.55 15.04
CA HIS A 753 -24.46 -28.70 14.01
C HIS A 753 -23.48 -28.29 12.89
N ASN A 754 -22.24 -28.79 12.89
CA ASN A 754 -21.19 -28.53 11.91
C ASN A 754 -20.80 -27.04 11.82
N LEU A 755 -20.84 -26.32 12.94
CA LEU A 755 -20.42 -24.92 13.04
C LEU A 755 -18.94 -24.81 13.46
N ASN A 756 -18.23 -23.82 12.92
CA ASN A 756 -16.96 -23.37 13.47
C ASN A 756 -17.24 -22.54 14.74
N VAL A 757 -16.72 -22.95 15.90
CA VAL A 757 -16.98 -22.27 17.18
C VAL A 757 -15.79 -21.39 17.55
N ILE A 758 -16.01 -20.09 17.72
CA ILE A 758 -15.02 -19.16 18.28
C ILE A 758 -15.34 -19.00 19.77
N LEU A 759 -14.44 -19.45 20.65
CA LEU A 759 -14.52 -19.23 22.08
C LEU A 759 -13.68 -17.99 22.44
N GLY A 760 -14.33 -16.91 22.88
CA GLY A 760 -13.67 -15.65 23.25
C GLY A 760 -13.74 -15.35 24.74
N TYR A 761 -12.63 -14.91 25.34
CA TYR A 761 -12.62 -14.50 26.76
C TYR A 761 -13.14 -13.06 26.92
N TRP A 762 -14.29 -12.89 27.59
CA TRP A 762 -14.68 -11.61 28.17
C TRP A 762 -14.16 -11.51 29.60
N GLU A 763 -13.71 -10.32 29.99
CA GLU A 763 -13.22 -10.08 31.34
C GLU A 763 -14.30 -10.32 32.41
N ASP A 764 -13.85 -10.71 33.62
CA ASP A 764 -14.69 -11.16 34.73
C ASP A 764 -15.42 -10.01 35.46
N GLY A 765 -16.13 -9.18 34.69
CA GLY A 765 -16.75 -7.93 35.11
C GLY A 765 -16.03 -6.72 34.52
N ALA A 766 -16.82 -5.77 34.00
CA ALA A 766 -16.36 -4.52 33.36
C ALA A 766 -15.50 -3.59 34.23
N SER A 767 -15.35 -3.91 35.53
CA SER A 767 -14.39 -3.27 36.44
C SER A 767 -12.93 -3.64 36.16
N SER A 768 -12.67 -4.61 35.28
CA SER A 768 -11.31 -5.06 34.95
C SER A 768 -10.64 -4.14 33.90
N GLY A 769 -11.44 -3.44 33.09
CA GLY A 769 -11.03 -2.26 32.34
C GLY A 769 -10.25 -2.57 31.07
N GLY A 770 -10.62 -3.65 30.38
CA GLY A 770 -9.91 -4.20 29.23
C GLY A 770 -8.62 -4.90 29.64
N LYS A 771 -8.61 -5.63 30.78
CA LYS A 771 -7.43 -6.34 31.30
C LYS A 771 -7.74 -7.69 31.97
N ILE A 772 -6.82 -8.63 31.81
CA ILE A 772 -6.69 -9.81 32.65
C ILE A 772 -6.16 -9.37 34.02
N VAL A 773 -7.01 -9.41 35.05
CA VAL A 773 -6.67 -9.04 36.43
C VAL A 773 -6.16 -10.22 37.28
N ASP A 774 -6.55 -11.45 36.94
CA ASP A 774 -6.06 -12.69 37.56
C ASP A 774 -5.55 -13.66 36.49
N TYR A 775 -4.23 -13.65 36.28
CA TYR A 775 -3.57 -14.56 35.34
C TYR A 775 -3.62 -16.02 35.78
N ASN A 776 -3.79 -16.34 37.06
CA ASN A 776 -3.86 -17.74 37.51
C ASN A 776 -5.23 -18.32 37.17
N ALA A 777 -6.31 -17.61 37.47
CA ALA A 777 -7.66 -17.99 37.06
C ALA A 777 -7.81 -18.04 35.52
N TRP A 778 -7.24 -17.07 34.79
CA TRP A 778 -7.29 -17.00 33.33
C TRP A 778 -6.45 -18.09 32.63
N ASN A 779 -5.26 -18.43 33.15
CA ASN A 779 -4.52 -19.59 32.65
C ASN A 779 -5.27 -20.90 32.97
N THR A 780 -5.85 -21.05 34.17
CA THR A 780 -6.62 -22.26 34.54
C THR A 780 -7.83 -22.46 33.63
N MET A 781 -8.51 -21.37 33.28
CA MET A 781 -9.61 -21.34 32.31
C MET A 781 -9.13 -21.80 30.93
N TRP A 782 -8.07 -21.20 30.39
CA TRP A 782 -7.57 -21.57 29.06
C TRP A 782 -6.97 -22.98 29.00
N ASP A 783 -6.22 -23.41 30.02
CA ASP A 783 -5.73 -24.77 30.14
C ASP A 783 -6.91 -25.76 30.09
N THR A 784 -8.02 -25.47 30.78
CA THR A 784 -9.23 -26.32 30.79
C THR A 784 -9.90 -26.37 29.41
N VAL A 785 -10.15 -25.20 28.79
CA VAL A 785 -10.78 -25.10 27.47
C VAL A 785 -9.92 -25.78 26.39
N VAL A 786 -8.60 -25.58 26.42
CA VAL A 786 -7.67 -26.19 25.45
C VAL A 786 -7.54 -27.69 25.68
N ASN A 787 -7.40 -28.17 26.92
CA ASN A 787 -7.31 -29.61 27.19
C ASN A 787 -8.58 -30.36 26.78
N GLN A 788 -9.76 -29.75 26.90
CA GLN A 788 -11.03 -30.35 26.48
C GLN A 788 -11.21 -30.34 24.95
N TYR A 789 -10.83 -29.26 24.25
CA TYR A 789 -11.20 -29.04 22.85
C TYR A 789 -10.06 -29.05 21.82
N ASN A 790 -8.79 -29.24 22.22
CA ASN A 790 -7.66 -29.23 21.28
C ASN A 790 -7.83 -30.23 20.12
N SER A 791 -8.40 -31.41 20.37
CA SER A 791 -8.65 -32.44 19.35
C SER A 791 -9.76 -32.07 18.34
N ASN A 792 -10.66 -31.15 18.67
CA ASN A 792 -11.77 -30.74 17.82
C ASN A 792 -11.35 -29.61 16.86
N SER A 793 -11.19 -29.94 15.57
CA SER A 793 -10.76 -29.01 14.53
C SER A 793 -11.72 -27.85 14.27
N SER A 794 -12.98 -27.95 14.69
CA SER A 794 -14.00 -26.89 14.56
C SER A 794 -13.93 -25.83 15.66
N ILE A 795 -13.12 -26.01 16.71
CA ILE A 795 -13.00 -25.05 17.82
C ILE A 795 -11.81 -24.11 17.59
N TYR A 796 -12.08 -22.81 17.75
CA TYR A 796 -11.16 -21.69 17.61
C TYR A 796 -11.11 -20.91 18.92
N PHE A 797 -9.95 -20.33 19.21
CA PHE A 797 -9.61 -19.78 20.53
C PHE A 797 -9.23 -18.31 20.39
N GLU A 798 -9.96 -17.43 21.07
CA GLU A 798 -9.74 -15.99 21.09
C GLU A 798 -9.32 -15.55 22.50
N PRO A 799 -8.00 -15.38 22.78
CA PRO A 799 -7.47 -15.30 24.15
C PRO A 799 -8.05 -14.18 25.01
N MET A 800 -8.52 -13.10 24.38
CA MET A 800 -9.20 -11.98 25.01
C MET A 800 -10.02 -11.18 23.98
N ASN A 801 -11.25 -10.83 24.36
CA ASN A 801 -12.11 -9.84 23.75
C ASN A 801 -11.67 -8.42 24.16
N GLU A 802 -11.60 -7.49 23.20
CA GLU A 802 -11.38 -6.05 23.44
C GLU A 802 -10.30 -5.70 24.50
N PRO A 803 -9.00 -5.94 24.22
CA PRO A 803 -7.88 -5.72 25.14
C PRO A 803 -7.55 -4.22 25.36
N HIS A 804 -8.56 -3.38 25.53
CA HIS A 804 -8.47 -1.92 25.45
C HIS A 804 -7.73 -1.26 26.62
N GLY A 805 -7.49 -1.99 27.72
CA GLY A 805 -6.70 -1.52 28.85
C GLY A 805 -5.19 -1.65 28.64
N TYR A 806 -4.74 -2.40 27.63
CA TYR A 806 -3.33 -2.61 27.32
C TYR A 806 -2.82 -1.63 26.26
N THR A 807 -1.57 -1.18 26.41
CA THR A 807 -0.85 -0.58 25.27
C THR A 807 -0.57 -1.64 24.22
N ALA A 808 -0.34 -1.24 22.96
CA ALA A 808 -0.11 -2.18 21.87
C ALA A 808 0.99 -3.22 22.17
N SER A 809 2.14 -2.78 22.70
CA SER A 809 3.24 -3.68 23.09
C SER A 809 2.89 -4.57 24.30
N GLN A 810 2.11 -4.07 25.26
CA GLN A 810 1.63 -4.93 26.36
C GLN A 810 0.72 -6.03 25.81
N TRP A 811 -0.23 -5.70 24.93
CA TRP A 811 -1.13 -6.68 24.35
C TRP A 811 -0.42 -7.73 23.51
N THR A 812 0.46 -7.37 22.58
CA THR A 812 1.14 -8.39 21.76
C THR A 812 2.08 -9.28 22.57
N ASN A 813 2.65 -8.77 23.67
CA ASN A 813 3.37 -9.62 24.63
C ASN A 813 2.44 -10.62 25.35
N VAL A 814 1.26 -10.20 25.80
CA VAL A 814 0.26 -11.10 26.43
C VAL A 814 -0.20 -12.17 25.43
N ALA A 815 -0.56 -11.76 24.21
CA ALA A 815 -0.95 -12.66 23.13
C ALA A 815 0.17 -13.66 22.76
N ALA A 816 1.41 -13.19 22.59
CA ALA A 816 2.55 -14.05 22.26
C ALA A 816 2.87 -15.06 23.37
N ASN A 817 2.76 -14.64 24.65
CA ASN A 817 2.92 -15.54 25.78
C ASN A 817 1.84 -16.62 25.82
N TRP A 818 0.58 -16.28 25.52
CA TRP A 818 -0.52 -17.26 25.45
C TRP A 818 -0.33 -18.26 24.29
N VAL A 819 0.07 -17.78 23.11
CA VAL A 819 0.39 -18.62 21.94
C VAL A 819 1.60 -19.54 22.24
N SER A 820 2.59 -19.07 23.01
CA SER A 820 3.72 -19.90 23.44
C SER A 820 3.33 -20.95 24.47
N ARG A 821 2.44 -20.63 25.42
CA ARG A 821 1.89 -21.58 26.41
C ARG A 821 1.14 -22.71 25.71
N HIS A 822 0.23 -22.36 24.81
CA HIS A 822 -0.64 -23.31 24.09
C HIS A 822 -0.04 -23.71 22.73
N SER A 823 1.27 -23.93 22.68
CA SER A 823 2.02 -24.24 21.44
C SER A 823 1.65 -25.57 20.78
N SER A 824 0.83 -26.40 21.42
CA SER A 824 0.16 -27.56 20.84
C SER A 824 -1.03 -27.22 19.93
N LEU A 825 -1.56 -25.98 19.98
CA LEU A 825 -2.59 -25.49 19.07
C LEU A 825 -1.97 -25.09 17.72
N PRO A 826 -2.53 -25.55 16.58
CA PRO A 826 -2.23 -24.95 15.28
C PRO A 826 -2.61 -23.47 15.30
N LYS A 827 -1.66 -22.56 15.03
CA LYS A 827 -1.88 -21.11 15.09
C LYS A 827 -3.10 -20.63 14.30
N GLY A 828 -3.42 -21.27 13.17
CA GLY A 828 -4.61 -20.97 12.35
C GLY A 828 -5.97 -21.27 13.02
N ARG A 829 -5.99 -21.78 14.26
CA ARG A 829 -7.19 -21.84 15.12
C ARG A 829 -7.24 -20.74 16.19
N ILE A 830 -6.23 -19.88 16.27
CA ILE A 830 -6.13 -18.82 17.29
C ILE A 830 -6.50 -17.49 16.65
N LEU A 831 -7.48 -16.77 17.20
CA LEU A 831 -7.83 -15.41 16.80
C LEU A 831 -7.25 -14.43 17.83
N ILE A 832 -6.30 -13.58 17.44
CA ILE A 832 -5.82 -12.52 18.34
C ILE A 832 -6.63 -11.25 18.08
N GLY A 833 -7.32 -10.74 19.10
CA GLY A 833 -8.02 -9.44 19.03
C GLY A 833 -7.08 -8.30 18.64
N GLY A 834 -7.58 -7.33 17.90
CA GLY A 834 -6.86 -6.08 17.63
C GLY A 834 -6.50 -5.31 18.91
N THR A 835 -5.65 -4.31 18.79
CA THR A 835 -5.43 -3.32 19.86
C THR A 835 -6.64 -2.41 20.07
N GLY A 836 -6.80 -1.91 21.30
CA GLY A 836 -7.97 -1.12 21.70
C GLY A 836 -9.17 -2.01 21.97
N TYR A 837 -10.37 -1.54 21.63
CA TYR A 837 -11.59 -2.34 21.50
C TYR A 837 -11.52 -3.20 20.23
N SER A 838 -10.42 -3.92 20.03
CA SER A 838 -10.11 -4.71 18.81
C SER A 838 -10.28 -3.97 17.47
N GLN A 839 -10.28 -2.63 17.44
CA GLN A 839 -10.54 -1.81 16.25
C GLN A 839 -9.27 -1.39 15.47
N ASN A 840 -8.08 -1.81 15.91
CA ASN A 840 -6.84 -1.64 15.16
C ASN A 840 -5.99 -2.92 15.17
N LEU A 841 -5.90 -3.60 14.02
CA LEU A 841 -5.15 -4.84 13.85
C LEU A 841 -3.63 -4.64 13.72
N GLN A 842 -3.18 -3.48 13.23
CA GLN A 842 -1.82 -3.30 12.70
C GLN A 842 -0.71 -3.70 13.69
N PRO A 843 -0.73 -3.34 14.99
CA PRO A 843 0.35 -3.72 15.91
C PRO A 843 0.43 -5.24 16.19
N VAL A 844 -0.71 -5.93 16.14
CA VAL A 844 -0.83 -7.40 16.31
C VAL A 844 -0.36 -8.13 15.05
N CYS A 845 -0.36 -7.41 13.93
CA CYS A 845 -0.07 -7.88 12.60
C CYS A 845 1.42 -7.77 12.25
N ASP A 846 2.08 -6.71 12.72
CA ASP A 846 3.52 -6.48 12.59
C ASP A 846 4.37 -7.32 13.58
N ASP A 847 3.75 -7.90 14.61
CA ASP A 847 4.43 -8.75 15.59
C ASP A 847 4.59 -10.19 15.07
N SER A 848 5.76 -10.50 14.51
CA SER A 848 6.04 -11.80 13.88
C SER A 848 5.94 -13.01 14.81
N ARG A 849 5.85 -12.83 16.14
CA ARG A 849 5.53 -13.92 17.07
C ARG A 849 4.12 -14.46 16.84
N LEU A 850 3.23 -13.60 16.35
CA LEU A 850 1.82 -13.87 16.03
C LEU A 850 1.62 -14.24 14.55
N ASP A 851 2.69 -14.43 13.77
CA ASP A 851 2.62 -14.92 12.38
C ASP A 851 1.90 -16.28 12.33
N GLY A 852 0.93 -16.41 11.43
CA GLY A 852 0.11 -17.60 11.24
C GLY A 852 -1.10 -17.72 12.17
N THR A 853 -1.37 -16.75 13.06
CA THR A 853 -2.67 -16.65 13.74
C THR A 853 -3.70 -15.99 12.83
N LEU A 854 -4.98 -16.19 13.15
CA LEU A 854 -6.06 -15.31 12.69
C LEU A 854 -6.09 -14.03 13.56
N LEU A 855 -6.84 -13.03 13.12
CA LEU A 855 -7.04 -11.77 13.84
C LEU A 855 -8.54 -11.48 14.02
N SER A 856 -8.90 -11.05 15.23
CA SER A 856 -10.26 -10.64 15.62
C SER A 856 -10.39 -9.11 15.49
N TYR A 857 -11.33 -8.66 14.65
CA TYR A 857 -11.53 -7.25 14.30
C TYR A 857 -12.94 -6.78 14.66
N HIS A 858 -13.02 -5.67 15.39
CA HIS A 858 -14.26 -5.10 15.91
C HIS A 858 -14.52 -3.72 15.29
N VAL A 859 -15.76 -3.46 14.86
CA VAL A 859 -16.15 -2.17 14.27
C VAL A 859 -17.56 -1.79 14.66
N TYR A 860 -17.72 -0.63 15.30
CA TYR A 860 -19.03 -0.07 15.65
C TYR A 860 -19.13 1.42 15.33
N THR A 861 -20.37 1.89 15.12
CA THR A 861 -20.64 3.31 14.81
C THR A 861 -20.22 4.26 15.94
N PHE A 862 -20.40 3.85 17.19
CA PHE A 862 -20.08 4.63 18.38
C PHE A 862 -18.57 4.81 18.65
N PHE A 863 -17.69 3.99 18.04
CA PHE A 863 -16.24 4.17 18.20
C PHE A 863 -15.69 5.44 17.53
N THR A 864 -16.36 5.94 16.48
CA THR A 864 -15.79 7.03 15.64
C THR A 864 -16.82 8.05 15.14
N GLY A 865 -18.07 8.01 15.61
CA GLY A 865 -19.13 8.93 15.20
C GLY A 865 -19.66 8.67 13.79
N ALA A 866 -20.71 9.41 13.39
CA ALA A 866 -21.41 9.21 12.12
C ALA A 866 -20.54 9.51 10.89
N LYS A 867 -20.80 8.81 9.77
CA LYS A 867 -20.08 8.99 8.49
C LYS A 867 -21.00 8.84 7.28
N ASP A 868 -20.51 9.26 6.12
CA ASP A 868 -21.04 8.79 4.84
C ASP A 868 -20.62 7.34 4.56
N TYR A 869 -21.13 6.76 3.49
CA TYR A 869 -20.78 5.40 3.06
C TYR A 869 -19.26 5.26 2.83
N ASN A 870 -18.60 6.23 2.18
CA ASN A 870 -17.17 6.13 1.88
C ASN A 870 -16.32 6.26 3.14
N GLY A 871 -16.71 7.12 4.08
CA GLY A 871 -16.07 7.22 5.39
C GLY A 871 -16.16 5.92 6.19
N TRP A 872 -17.24 5.14 6.06
CA TRP A 872 -17.32 3.80 6.66
C TRP A 872 -16.44 2.77 5.95
N VAL A 873 -16.40 2.74 4.61
CA VAL A 873 -15.47 1.89 3.85
C VAL A 873 -14.02 2.21 4.22
N GLN A 874 -13.67 3.49 4.33
CA GLN A 874 -12.33 3.92 4.75
C GLN A 874 -12.02 3.57 6.20
N ALA A 875 -12.95 3.77 7.14
CA ALA A 875 -12.74 3.40 8.55
C ALA A 875 -12.49 1.90 8.71
N TYR A 876 -13.27 1.06 8.01
CA TYR A 876 -13.11 -0.39 7.99
C TYR A 876 -11.74 -0.82 7.43
N LYS A 877 -11.36 -0.29 6.26
CA LYS A 877 -10.06 -0.63 5.64
C LYS A 877 -8.86 -0.09 6.44
N ASN A 878 -9.00 1.06 7.11
CA ASN A 878 -7.95 1.62 7.95
C ASN A 878 -7.69 0.78 9.22
N GLY A 879 -8.73 0.28 9.90
CA GLY A 879 -8.56 -0.54 11.11
C GLY A 879 -8.04 -1.96 10.83
N LEU A 880 -8.29 -2.48 9.62
CA LEU A 880 -7.70 -3.73 9.12
C LEU A 880 -6.20 -3.62 8.80
N GLY A 881 -5.71 -2.43 8.41
CA GLY A 881 -4.32 -2.26 7.98
C GLY A 881 -3.95 -3.17 6.80
N ASN A 882 -2.73 -3.72 6.81
CA ASN A 882 -2.27 -4.70 5.81
C ASN A 882 -2.72 -6.15 6.10
N CYS A 883 -3.72 -6.36 6.96
CA CYS A 883 -3.96 -7.63 7.66
C CYS A 883 -5.22 -8.39 7.21
N ALA A 884 -5.94 -7.86 6.21
CA ALA A 884 -7.20 -8.40 5.69
C ALA A 884 -7.13 -9.92 5.39
N SER A 885 -6.01 -10.40 4.86
CA SER A 885 -5.76 -11.81 4.49
C SER A 885 -5.78 -12.82 5.65
N ARG A 886 -5.80 -12.34 6.90
CA ARG A 886 -5.96 -13.18 8.11
C ARG A 886 -6.98 -12.64 9.11
N ALA A 887 -7.81 -11.67 8.71
CA ALA A 887 -8.81 -11.04 9.57
C ALA A 887 -10.17 -11.75 9.53
N VAL A 888 -10.84 -11.75 10.68
CA VAL A 888 -12.27 -12.08 10.87
C VAL A 888 -12.91 -10.86 11.53
N THR A 889 -14.02 -10.34 10.99
CA THR A 889 -14.77 -9.27 11.69
C THR A 889 -15.65 -9.92 12.77
N THR A 890 -15.07 -10.14 13.93
CA THR A 890 -15.65 -10.87 15.07
C THR A 890 -16.80 -10.13 15.74
N GLU A 891 -16.82 -8.80 15.65
CA GLU A 891 -17.96 -7.98 16.06
C GLU A 891 -18.23 -6.79 15.15
N PHE A 892 -19.52 -6.64 14.83
CA PHE A 892 -20.15 -5.48 14.22
C PHE A 892 -21.66 -5.60 14.43
N GLY A 893 -22.37 -4.48 14.56
CA GLY A 893 -23.78 -4.49 14.96
C GLY A 893 -24.51 -3.17 14.71
N ALA A 894 -25.81 -3.25 14.45
CA ALA A 894 -26.71 -2.11 14.24
C ALA A 894 -28.15 -2.44 14.70
N PRO A 895 -29.05 -1.45 14.81
CA PRO A 895 -30.46 -1.71 15.15
C PRO A 895 -31.19 -2.59 14.13
N MET A 896 -31.52 -3.83 14.50
CA MET A 896 -32.24 -4.80 13.66
C MET A 896 -33.74 -4.89 14.00
N ASP A 897 -34.14 -4.42 15.18
CA ASP A 897 -35.53 -4.34 15.63
C ASP A 897 -36.11 -2.93 15.36
N THR A 898 -36.03 -2.48 14.10
CA THR A 898 -36.42 -1.14 13.67
C THR A 898 -36.92 -1.13 12.23
N SER A 899 -37.62 -0.06 11.82
CA SER A 899 -38.05 0.16 10.43
C SER A 899 -36.92 0.66 9.51
N LEU A 900 -35.66 0.26 9.76
CA LEU A 900 -34.52 0.62 8.91
C LEU A 900 -34.37 -0.38 7.77
N ASP A 901 -34.44 0.12 6.54
CA ASP A 901 -34.09 -0.63 5.34
C ASP A 901 -32.58 -0.53 5.08
N TYR A 902 -31.88 -1.65 5.25
CA TYR A 902 -30.46 -1.77 4.97
C TYR A 902 -30.14 -1.96 3.47
N SER A 903 -31.16 -2.16 2.63
CA SER A 903 -31.05 -2.26 1.17
C SER A 903 -31.04 -0.90 0.45
N ASP A 904 -31.49 0.18 1.10
CA ASP A 904 -31.47 1.53 0.51
C ASP A 904 -30.05 2.09 0.33
N ALA A 905 -29.68 2.35 -0.93
CA ALA A 905 -28.41 2.94 -1.32
C ALA A 905 -28.32 4.46 -1.07
N ASN A 906 -29.45 5.15 -1.00
CA ASN A 906 -29.54 6.61 -0.90
C ASN A 906 -29.67 7.10 0.54
N SER A 907 -29.88 6.17 1.49
CA SER A 907 -30.19 6.48 2.88
C SER A 907 -29.20 7.46 3.50
N THR A 908 -29.72 8.47 4.19
CA THR A 908 -28.94 9.37 5.03
C THR A 908 -28.64 8.77 6.41
N ASN A 909 -29.29 7.67 6.79
CA ASN A 909 -29.13 7.06 8.10
C ASN A 909 -27.73 6.45 8.27
N ASN A 910 -27.06 6.80 9.37
CA ASN A 910 -25.71 6.35 9.66
C ASN A 910 -25.57 4.82 9.79
N PHE A 911 -26.54 4.13 10.39
CA PHE A 911 -26.52 2.67 10.54
C PHE A 911 -26.70 1.95 9.20
N VAL A 912 -27.59 2.45 8.34
CA VAL A 912 -27.78 1.92 6.98
C VAL A 912 -26.48 2.05 6.18
N ARG A 913 -25.90 3.26 6.16
CA ARG A 913 -24.59 3.52 5.51
C ARG A 913 -23.47 2.62 6.04
N TYR A 914 -23.41 2.44 7.36
CA TYR A 914 -22.43 1.62 8.07
C TYR A 914 -22.56 0.13 7.70
N ILE A 915 -23.73 -0.50 7.89
CA ILE A 915 -23.92 -1.93 7.59
C ILE A 915 -23.64 -2.21 6.11
N ARG A 916 -24.09 -1.33 5.20
CA ARG A 916 -23.78 -1.44 3.77
C ARG A 916 -22.28 -1.41 3.52
N ALA A 917 -21.60 -0.33 3.91
CA ALA A 917 -20.17 -0.15 3.70
C ALA A 917 -19.31 -1.28 4.29
N LEU A 918 -19.66 -1.78 5.48
CA LEU A 918 -18.99 -2.92 6.10
C LEU A 918 -19.20 -4.19 5.28
N THR A 919 -20.45 -4.53 4.94
CA THR A 919 -20.76 -5.77 4.21
C THR A 919 -20.29 -5.73 2.74
N ASP A 920 -20.28 -4.55 2.10
CA ASP A 920 -19.62 -4.35 0.80
C ASP A 920 -18.10 -4.59 0.91
N SER A 921 -17.46 -4.06 1.96
CA SER A 921 -16.02 -4.24 2.20
C SER A 921 -15.65 -5.68 2.59
N MET A 922 -16.47 -6.38 3.37
CA MET A 922 -16.31 -7.80 3.70
C MET A 922 -16.36 -8.65 2.43
N ARG A 923 -17.33 -8.40 1.54
CA ARG A 923 -17.46 -9.10 0.26
C ARG A 923 -16.30 -8.80 -0.69
N GLU A 924 -15.84 -7.55 -0.76
CA GLU A 924 -14.70 -7.13 -1.58
C GLU A 924 -13.39 -7.81 -1.13
N LEU A 925 -13.13 -7.81 0.18
CA LEU A 925 -11.90 -8.31 0.79
C LEU A 925 -11.95 -9.80 1.16
N LYS A 926 -13.10 -10.46 1.01
CA LYS A 926 -13.37 -11.86 1.39
C LYS A 926 -13.17 -12.15 2.89
N ILE A 927 -13.53 -11.19 3.74
CA ILE A 927 -13.41 -11.31 5.20
C ILE A 927 -14.69 -11.94 5.76
N GLY A 928 -14.55 -13.10 6.41
CA GLY A 928 -15.64 -13.66 7.21
C GLY A 928 -15.93 -12.85 8.47
N SER A 929 -17.12 -13.03 9.03
CA SER A 929 -17.59 -12.20 10.14
C SER A 929 -18.60 -12.92 11.06
N THR A 930 -18.65 -12.47 12.32
CA THR A 930 -19.69 -12.83 13.28
C THR A 930 -20.45 -11.60 13.73
N TYR A 931 -21.73 -11.51 13.37
CA TYR A 931 -22.59 -10.38 13.73
C TYR A 931 -22.88 -10.33 15.24
N TRP A 932 -22.97 -9.15 15.85
CA TRP A 932 -23.27 -8.98 17.27
C TRP A 932 -24.57 -8.19 17.51
N PRO A 933 -25.50 -8.69 18.36
CA PRO A 933 -25.72 -10.08 18.75
C PRO A 933 -26.70 -10.76 17.77
N ALA A 934 -26.72 -12.10 17.73
CA ALA A 934 -27.91 -12.78 17.20
C ALA A 934 -29.01 -12.86 18.25
N VAL A 935 -28.65 -13.34 19.45
CA VAL A 935 -29.58 -13.58 20.57
C VAL A 935 -28.88 -13.16 21.87
N GLY A 936 -29.59 -12.42 22.73
CA GLY A 936 -29.04 -11.80 23.94
C GLY A 936 -28.90 -10.28 23.81
N GLY A 937 -27.89 -9.70 24.46
CA GLY A 937 -27.53 -8.30 24.33
C GLY A 937 -28.25 -7.32 25.28
N LYS A 938 -28.03 -6.02 25.05
CA LYS A 938 -28.38 -4.89 25.93
C LYS A 938 -29.84 -4.49 25.79
N VAL A 939 -30.72 -5.29 26.39
CA VAL A 939 -32.16 -4.99 26.50
C VAL A 939 -32.39 -3.67 27.24
N THR A 940 -33.14 -2.74 26.65
CA THR A 940 -33.55 -1.49 27.33
C THR A 940 -34.89 -1.67 28.06
N LYS A 941 -35.20 -0.79 29.01
CA LYS A 941 -36.37 -0.93 29.91
C LYS A 941 -37.69 -0.94 29.13
N GLY A 942 -38.26 -2.14 28.95
CA GLY A 942 -39.53 -2.36 28.24
C GLY A 942 -39.44 -3.31 27.04
N GLN A 943 -38.24 -3.69 26.62
CA GLN A 943 -38.00 -4.69 25.56
C GLN A 943 -37.86 -6.11 26.15
N SER A 944 -38.07 -7.14 25.32
CA SER A 944 -37.80 -8.55 25.69
C SER A 944 -36.36 -8.99 25.42
N ASP A 945 -35.77 -8.45 24.34
CA ASP A 945 -34.48 -8.82 23.77
C ASP A 945 -33.87 -7.56 23.11
N ASP A 946 -32.54 -7.51 22.95
CA ASP A 946 -31.84 -6.34 22.41
C ASP A 946 -32.39 -5.93 21.02
N TRP A 947 -32.49 -4.62 20.79
CA TRP A 947 -32.86 -4.02 19.53
C TRP A 947 -31.77 -4.13 18.45
N TYR A 948 -30.53 -4.45 18.82
CA TYR A 948 -29.47 -4.86 17.89
C TYR A 948 -29.57 -6.33 17.46
N SER A 949 -30.31 -7.18 18.19
CA SER A 949 -30.40 -8.61 17.92
C SER A 949 -30.98 -8.90 16.54
N ILE A 950 -30.22 -9.59 15.68
CA ILE A 950 -30.72 -10.01 14.36
C ILE A 950 -31.66 -11.22 14.44
N GLN A 951 -31.91 -11.79 15.63
CA GLN A 951 -32.97 -12.77 15.89
C GLN A 951 -33.68 -12.45 17.21
N LYS A 952 -35.00 -12.72 17.29
CA LYS A 952 -35.76 -12.69 18.55
C LYS A 952 -36.04 -14.12 19.02
N LEU A 953 -35.94 -14.36 20.33
CA LEU A 953 -36.08 -15.69 20.94
C LEU A 953 -37.49 -15.87 21.55
N HIS A 954 -38.21 -16.88 21.07
CA HIS A 954 -39.55 -17.23 21.50
C HIS A 954 -39.61 -18.64 22.10
N GLY A 955 -40.68 -18.93 22.82
CA GLY A 955 -40.91 -20.23 23.46
C GLY A 955 -40.35 -20.32 24.89
N SER A 956 -40.25 -21.53 25.42
CA SER A 956 -39.83 -21.79 26.81
C SER A 956 -39.40 -23.24 27.01
N GLY A 957 -38.60 -23.52 28.04
CA GLY A 957 -38.06 -24.87 28.24
C GLY A 957 -37.08 -25.22 27.12
N VAL A 958 -37.23 -26.39 26.50
CA VAL A 958 -36.46 -26.79 25.30
C VAL A 958 -37.15 -26.37 23.98
N ASP A 959 -38.43 -26.02 24.03
CA ASP A 959 -39.23 -25.62 22.87
C ASP A 959 -38.95 -24.15 22.52
N LEU A 960 -37.74 -23.89 22.01
CA LEU A 960 -37.24 -22.57 21.64
C LEU A 960 -37.28 -22.36 20.12
N THR A 961 -37.65 -21.16 19.68
CA THR A 961 -37.73 -20.78 18.25
C THR A 961 -37.20 -19.37 18.03
N LEU A 962 -36.75 -19.07 16.79
CA LEU A 962 -36.16 -17.80 16.41
C LEU A 962 -36.89 -17.13 15.25
N THR A 963 -36.95 -15.79 15.24
CA THR A 963 -37.46 -15.00 14.12
C THR A 963 -36.54 -13.84 13.77
N THR A 964 -36.30 -13.61 12.47
CA THR A 964 -35.57 -12.43 11.95
C THR A 964 -36.44 -11.16 12.01
N PRO A 965 -36.04 -10.08 12.70
CA PRO A 965 -36.83 -8.84 12.76
C PRO A 965 -36.56 -7.86 11.60
N SER A 966 -35.41 -7.96 10.92
CA SER A 966 -35.10 -7.20 9.71
C SER A 966 -34.53 -8.11 8.62
N GLU A 967 -35.34 -8.37 7.59
CA GLU A 967 -34.96 -9.12 6.39
C GLU A 967 -33.81 -8.42 5.66
N SER A 968 -33.92 -7.10 5.42
CA SER A 968 -32.86 -6.31 4.78
C SER A 968 -31.53 -6.34 5.53
N GLY A 969 -31.56 -6.45 6.87
CA GLY A 969 -30.37 -6.63 7.70
C GLY A 969 -29.71 -8.00 7.48
N ALA A 970 -30.50 -9.07 7.45
CA ALA A 970 -30.03 -10.43 7.17
C ALA A 970 -29.48 -10.56 5.74
N ASP A 971 -30.16 -9.97 4.76
CA ASP A 971 -29.70 -9.88 3.37
C ASP A 971 -28.34 -9.19 3.26
N ARG A 972 -28.11 -8.09 4.00
CA ARG A 972 -26.78 -7.46 4.02
C ARG A 972 -25.71 -8.38 4.63
N LEU A 973 -26.03 -9.23 5.61
CA LEU A 973 -25.09 -10.26 6.09
C LEU A 973 -24.80 -11.30 5.01
N PHE A 974 -25.84 -11.82 4.35
CA PHE A 974 -25.71 -12.79 3.25
C PHE A 974 -24.85 -12.23 2.11
N TYR A 975 -25.04 -10.96 1.77
CA TYR A 975 -24.22 -10.25 0.81
C TYR A 975 -22.75 -10.12 1.27
N GLY A 976 -22.52 -9.75 2.53
CA GLY A 976 -21.17 -9.68 3.10
C GLY A 976 -20.43 -11.01 3.07
N TRP A 977 -21.14 -12.10 3.34
CA TRP A 977 -20.64 -13.48 3.26
C TRP A 977 -20.52 -14.03 1.82
N GLY A 978 -20.66 -13.18 0.79
CA GLY A 978 -20.44 -13.57 -0.61
C GLY A 978 -21.58 -14.34 -1.26
N ARG A 979 -22.73 -14.51 -0.59
CA ARG A 979 -23.92 -15.18 -1.17
C ARG A 979 -24.51 -14.32 -2.28
N ASN A 980 -25.17 -14.94 -3.26
CA ASN A 980 -25.95 -14.19 -4.25
C ASN A 980 -27.40 -14.14 -3.76
N ILE A 981 -27.93 -12.93 -3.69
CA ILE A 981 -29.28 -12.53 -3.33
C ILE A 981 -29.79 -11.59 -4.43
#